data_AF-A0A0V1KAF9-F1
#
_entry.id   AF-A0A0V1KAF9-F1
#
_cell.length_a   1.000
_cell.length_b   1.000
_cell.length_c   1.000
_cell.angle_alpha   90.00
_cell.angle_beta   90.00
_cell.angle_gamma   90.00
#
_symmetry.space_group_name_H-M   'P 1'
#
loop_
_entity.id
_entity.type
_entity.pdbx_description
1 polymer ?
#
loop_
_entity_poly.entity_id
_entity_poly.type
_entity_poly.pdbx_seq_one_letter_code
_entity_poly.pdbx_strand_id
1 'polypeptide(L)'
;MENGTERKHAKNRDRELSLMEKQYLLACERGDVATVREFLSLAGSSADPASDFDPSCVDPLGRTSLRIAIENENIEMIEVLLEANVETGDCLLYAINEENVEAVEIIVNHLEKLDKFNIETQGVEINEYSAFSPDINPLILAAHRDNYEIIKLFLDRGASIPHPHDVHCSCKDCVEANNADSLQLTQSRINAYRALTSPSLICLSARDPILYSFELSWELRRLSTIEHQFKLDYLELSQKCQKFAADLLDQTRSSNELATILNYDSSDRWPVQRNIGKRMELSRLKLAIQFRQKKFVAHPNCQQLLASIWYEGLPGYRRRHIIFKLLLILSVSIGFPILSVTYLLAPKSSIGQFVRKPFIKFLCHGASYCTFIFLLILASQRINYDLLSAWSTPTSSVKDESGEDPDRKEKRGPAPSVIECAIVAWVVGLIWVEIKQLWDVGLTDYVKNMWNILDFITNSLYISTITLRIIAYIGVENELKNPETAHLGRLLPRRYWNAWDPTLISECVFATANILSSLKMVHLFTVNPHLGPLQISLGRMVIDIIKFFFVYSLVLFAFACGLNQLFWYYASMRRNECDQSDEILLSQEMREDYKTSCNPKFSSFSDLFVSLETLFWSIFGMIDLENFRLKENHAVTEWTGKTMFGTYGVISIIVLLNMLIAMMSNSYQYISNQADTEWKFARSRLWIEYFEESATLPPPFNIIPSPKAIYYVFQWLKELCCRQYSLKKYRSAKKSMRLQKILKTVSQTENNYQFVMRNLVKRYISQVQHNKQKAETVTEEDINELKQDISSFRYELLSILGQAGFNTGQANSSRRSVLNKRRNAMAERRLLKGFSVDLSNVRRKTAANLSSKRLKDRSETEVFSTKKQQERNEIRAKLKRISQLPIYFTRKITVGKSESQERCLIGALNADSDRKSSAPLQANVTVADETAVQDSWKFLSTNAEQYSKKYPKTKQLQDEDYQSSMAEQSEPLLPTGKKNKLLHDDLNKFEDTML
;
A
#
# COMPACT_ATOMS: atom_id res chain seq x y z
N MET A 1 6.83 -38.46 -30.73
CA MET A 1 8.21 -39.01 -30.54
C MET A 1 8.91 -38.39 -29.32
N GLU A 2 8.18 -37.60 -28.51
CA GLU A 2 8.69 -36.68 -27.49
C GLU A 2 9.43 -37.39 -26.33
N ASN A 3 8.93 -38.52 -25.81
CA ASN A 3 9.56 -39.26 -24.71
C ASN A 3 10.98 -39.81 -25.02
N GLY A 4 11.50 -39.59 -26.24
CA GLY A 4 12.84 -39.98 -26.68
C GLY A 4 13.93 -38.94 -26.39
N THR A 5 13.61 -37.64 -26.39
CA THR A 5 14.58 -36.54 -26.17
C THR A 5 14.81 -36.29 -24.68
N GLU A 6 13.76 -36.26 -23.87
CA GLU A 6 13.86 -36.17 -22.39
C GLU A 6 14.78 -37.25 -21.80
N ARG A 7 14.63 -38.49 -22.30
CA ARG A 7 15.45 -39.65 -21.91
C ARG A 7 16.91 -39.57 -22.38
N LYS A 8 17.25 -38.69 -23.33
CA LYS A 8 18.64 -38.41 -23.73
C LYS A 8 19.27 -37.36 -22.81
N HIS A 9 18.59 -36.25 -22.52
CA HIS A 9 19.12 -35.20 -21.63
C HIS A 9 19.35 -35.68 -20.20
N ALA A 10 18.40 -36.43 -19.64
CA ALA A 10 18.57 -37.06 -18.33
C ALA A 10 19.75 -38.08 -18.31
N LYS A 11 20.03 -38.73 -19.45
CA LYS A 11 21.20 -39.61 -19.62
C LYS A 11 22.52 -38.84 -19.72
N ASN A 12 22.51 -37.66 -20.36
CA ASN A 12 23.72 -36.90 -20.67
C ASN A 12 24.27 -36.11 -19.47
N ARG A 13 23.44 -35.65 -18.51
CA ARG A 13 23.95 -34.99 -17.29
C ARG A 13 24.70 -35.92 -16.33
N ASP A 14 24.28 -37.17 -16.21
CA ASP A 14 24.91 -38.17 -15.31
C ASP A 14 25.98 -39.03 -16.01
N ARG A 15 26.18 -38.87 -17.34
CA ARG A 15 27.25 -39.52 -18.13
C ARG A 15 28.58 -38.81 -17.87
N GLU A 16 29.65 -39.57 -17.59
CA GLU A 16 30.99 -38.99 -17.57
C GLU A 16 31.40 -38.56 -18.99
N LEU A 17 31.58 -37.25 -19.17
CA LEU A 17 32.02 -36.64 -20.43
C LEU A 17 33.31 -37.30 -20.98
N SER A 18 33.30 -37.63 -22.27
CA SER A 18 34.44 -38.11 -23.05
C SER A 18 35.58 -37.09 -23.08
N LEU A 19 36.80 -37.55 -23.36
CA LEU A 19 37.96 -36.65 -23.51
C LEU A 19 37.78 -35.71 -24.71
N MET A 20 37.13 -36.15 -25.80
CA MET A 20 36.80 -35.27 -26.93
C MET A 20 35.73 -34.24 -26.57
N GLU A 21 34.64 -34.65 -25.93
CA GLU A 21 33.57 -33.73 -25.46
C GLU A 21 34.15 -32.64 -24.54
N LYS A 22 35.05 -33.01 -23.61
CA LYS A 22 35.78 -32.08 -22.74
C LYS A 22 36.71 -31.12 -23.50
N GLN A 23 37.30 -31.54 -24.62
CA GLN A 23 38.15 -30.68 -25.45
C GLN A 23 37.32 -29.73 -26.32
N TYR A 24 36.21 -30.21 -26.88
CA TYR A 24 35.22 -29.41 -27.62
C TYR A 24 34.61 -28.31 -26.76
N LEU A 25 34.02 -28.63 -25.60
CA LEU A 25 33.41 -27.63 -24.70
C LEU A 25 34.43 -26.56 -24.23
N LEU A 26 35.68 -26.97 -24.04
CA LEU A 26 36.80 -26.10 -23.66
C LEU A 26 37.36 -25.29 -24.84
N ALA A 27 37.15 -25.72 -26.09
CA ALA A 27 37.40 -24.90 -27.28
C ALA A 27 36.29 -23.84 -27.47
N CYS A 28 35.02 -24.21 -27.25
CA CYS A 28 33.90 -23.27 -27.19
C CYS A 28 34.10 -22.20 -26.12
N GLU A 29 34.46 -22.58 -24.88
CA GLU A 29 34.76 -21.62 -23.79
C GLU A 29 35.95 -20.69 -24.12
N ARG A 30 36.84 -21.09 -25.03
CA ARG A 30 38.00 -20.28 -25.48
C ARG A 30 37.75 -19.42 -26.72
N GLY A 31 36.58 -19.57 -27.37
CA GLY A 31 36.27 -18.87 -28.61
C GLY A 31 37.08 -19.36 -29.82
N ASP A 32 37.57 -20.60 -29.82
CA ASP A 32 38.37 -21.16 -30.92
C ASP A 32 37.45 -21.79 -31.99
N VAL A 33 36.90 -20.92 -32.86
CA VAL A 33 35.92 -21.29 -33.90
C VAL A 33 36.49 -22.32 -34.88
N ALA A 34 37.80 -22.28 -35.16
CA ALA A 34 38.44 -23.17 -36.13
C ALA A 34 38.45 -24.63 -35.63
N THR A 35 38.90 -24.88 -34.40
CA THR A 35 38.92 -26.25 -33.85
C THR A 35 37.52 -26.78 -33.56
N VAL A 36 36.57 -25.91 -33.18
CA VAL A 36 35.15 -26.29 -33.03
C VAL A 36 34.55 -26.72 -34.37
N ARG A 37 34.81 -25.99 -35.47
CA ARG A 37 34.36 -26.36 -36.82
C ARG A 37 34.95 -27.71 -37.27
N GLU A 38 36.21 -28.01 -36.92
CA GLU A 38 36.80 -29.33 -37.16
C GLU A 38 36.06 -30.44 -36.39
N PHE A 39 35.82 -30.28 -35.09
CA PHE A 39 35.06 -31.26 -34.27
C PHE A 39 33.64 -31.50 -34.79
N LEU A 40 32.93 -30.46 -35.24
CA LEU A 40 31.59 -30.58 -35.81
C LEU A 40 31.61 -31.26 -37.19
N SER A 41 32.63 -31.02 -38.02
CA SER A 41 32.79 -31.71 -39.32
C SER A 41 33.04 -33.21 -39.16
N LEU A 42 33.77 -33.60 -38.11
CA LEU A 42 34.01 -35.00 -37.73
C LEU A 42 32.72 -35.68 -37.27
N ALA A 43 31.85 -34.98 -36.52
CA ALA A 43 30.54 -35.48 -36.11
C ALA A 43 29.62 -35.76 -37.31
N GLY A 44 29.57 -34.86 -38.29
CA GLY A 44 28.74 -35.02 -39.49
C GLY A 44 29.20 -36.11 -40.46
N SER A 45 30.42 -36.64 -40.28
CA SER A 45 31.06 -37.59 -41.21
C SER A 45 31.05 -39.05 -40.73
N SER A 46 30.59 -39.32 -39.51
CA SER A 46 30.83 -40.62 -38.85
C SER A 46 29.82 -41.71 -39.24
N ALA A 47 30.28 -42.70 -40.01
CA ALA A 47 29.59 -43.98 -40.24
C ALA A 47 29.96 -45.06 -39.19
N ASP A 48 30.84 -44.76 -38.24
CA ASP A 48 31.36 -45.70 -37.24
C ASP A 48 30.70 -45.54 -35.85
N PRO A 49 30.02 -46.57 -35.31
CA PRO A 49 29.26 -46.48 -34.05
C PRO A 49 30.13 -46.54 -32.77
N ALA A 50 31.43 -46.25 -32.86
CA ALA A 50 32.39 -46.37 -31.75
C ALA A 50 32.97 -45.02 -31.26
N SER A 51 32.78 -43.93 -32.01
CA SER A 51 33.14 -42.56 -31.62
C SER A 51 31.88 -41.74 -31.38
N ASP A 52 31.14 -42.09 -30.33
CA ASP A 52 29.86 -41.49 -29.92
C ASP A 52 30.07 -40.08 -29.32
N PHE A 53 30.47 -39.13 -30.16
CA PHE A 53 30.60 -37.70 -29.84
C PHE A 53 29.27 -36.99 -30.07
N ASP A 54 28.70 -36.43 -29.01
CA ASP A 54 27.44 -35.69 -29.04
C ASP A 54 27.70 -34.17 -29.02
N PRO A 55 27.41 -33.42 -30.11
CA PRO A 55 27.53 -31.96 -30.13
C PRO A 55 26.68 -31.24 -29.07
N SER A 56 25.61 -31.89 -28.58
CA SER A 56 24.70 -31.40 -27.55
C SER A 56 25.12 -31.78 -26.12
N CYS A 57 26.36 -32.27 -25.93
CA CYS A 57 26.90 -32.56 -24.61
C CYS A 57 26.87 -31.34 -23.66
N VAL A 58 26.72 -31.62 -22.37
CA VAL A 58 26.55 -30.62 -21.31
C VAL A 58 27.68 -30.67 -20.28
N ASP A 59 28.17 -29.49 -19.90
CA ASP A 59 29.09 -29.31 -18.78
C ASP A 59 28.57 -29.97 -17.48
N PRO A 60 29.44 -30.26 -16.49
CA PRO A 60 29.02 -30.59 -15.11
C PRO A 60 28.21 -29.49 -14.39
N LEU A 61 28.09 -28.30 -15.01
CA LEU A 61 27.24 -27.18 -14.60
C LEU A 61 25.88 -27.16 -15.31
N GLY A 62 25.63 -28.11 -16.23
CA GLY A 62 24.41 -28.19 -17.04
C GLY A 62 24.37 -27.21 -18.21
N ARG A 63 25.52 -26.75 -18.72
CA ARG A 63 25.61 -25.81 -19.87
C ARG A 63 25.94 -26.54 -21.16
N THR A 64 25.16 -26.31 -22.22
CA THR A 64 25.43 -26.77 -23.59
C THR A 64 26.49 -25.89 -24.27
N SER A 65 27.16 -26.38 -25.31
CA SER A 65 28.11 -25.57 -26.11
C SER A 65 27.53 -24.25 -26.63
N LEU A 66 26.28 -24.27 -27.12
CA LEU A 66 25.57 -23.08 -27.59
C LEU A 66 25.35 -22.04 -26.46
N ARG A 67 24.97 -22.51 -25.27
CA ARG A 67 24.86 -21.65 -24.08
C ARG A 67 26.21 -21.07 -23.67
N ILE A 68 27.30 -21.81 -23.78
CA ILE A 68 28.65 -21.29 -23.52
C ILE A 68 29.03 -20.23 -24.56
N ALA A 69 28.63 -20.37 -25.82
CA ALA A 69 28.85 -19.33 -26.83
C ALA A 69 28.08 -18.04 -26.52
N ILE A 70 26.83 -18.16 -26.06
CA ILE A 70 25.97 -17.04 -25.63
C ILE A 70 26.50 -16.36 -24.36
N GLU A 71 26.87 -17.12 -23.31
CA GLU A 71 27.46 -16.59 -22.06
C GLU A 71 28.82 -15.87 -22.28
N ASN A 72 29.43 -15.98 -23.47
CA ASN A 72 30.65 -15.26 -23.86
C ASN A 72 30.46 -14.38 -25.11
N GLU A 73 29.20 -14.12 -25.51
CA GLU A 73 28.78 -13.26 -26.64
C GLU A 73 29.46 -13.54 -28.01
N ASN A 74 29.97 -14.76 -28.22
CA ASN A 74 30.72 -15.08 -29.45
C ASN A 74 29.75 -15.43 -30.60
N ILE A 75 29.39 -14.42 -31.39
CA ILE A 75 28.43 -14.50 -32.50
C ILE A 75 28.83 -15.54 -33.56
N GLU A 76 30.09 -15.55 -34.01
CA GLU A 76 30.57 -16.51 -35.02
C GLU A 76 30.47 -17.97 -34.54
N MET A 77 30.73 -18.21 -33.24
CA MET A 77 30.57 -19.51 -32.62
C MET A 77 29.09 -19.93 -32.57
N ILE A 78 28.18 -18.99 -32.30
CA ILE A 78 26.73 -19.24 -32.33
C ILE A 78 26.28 -19.65 -33.74
N GLU A 79 26.70 -18.93 -34.78
CA GLU A 79 26.38 -19.28 -36.17
C GLU A 79 26.86 -20.69 -36.53
N VAL A 80 28.13 -21.02 -36.28
CA VAL A 80 28.71 -22.34 -36.58
C VAL A 80 28.01 -23.48 -35.82
N LEU A 81 27.59 -23.24 -34.57
CA LEU A 81 26.87 -24.25 -33.78
C LEU A 81 25.43 -24.44 -34.28
N LEU A 82 24.76 -23.38 -34.76
CA LEU A 82 23.43 -23.47 -35.35
C LEU A 82 23.44 -24.10 -36.75
N GLU A 83 24.46 -23.83 -37.58
CA GLU A 83 24.66 -24.54 -38.86
C GLU A 83 24.80 -26.05 -38.67
N ALA A 84 25.41 -26.49 -37.57
CA ALA A 84 25.51 -27.89 -37.18
C ALA A 84 24.23 -28.49 -36.56
N ASN A 85 23.12 -27.73 -36.50
CA ASN A 85 21.84 -28.10 -35.87
C ASN A 85 21.97 -28.57 -34.41
N VAL A 86 22.84 -27.91 -33.62
CA VAL A 86 22.90 -28.13 -32.16
C VAL A 86 21.55 -27.74 -31.53
N GLU A 87 21.11 -28.53 -30.55
CA GLU A 87 19.82 -28.32 -29.90
C GLU A 87 19.75 -26.96 -29.18
N THR A 88 18.79 -26.13 -29.57
CA THR A 88 18.61 -24.77 -29.04
C THR A 88 18.05 -24.78 -27.62
N GLY A 89 17.11 -25.68 -27.30
CA GLY A 89 16.54 -25.82 -25.95
C GLY A 89 16.12 -24.48 -25.32
N ASP A 90 16.61 -24.22 -24.11
CA ASP A 90 16.42 -22.96 -23.37
C ASP A 90 17.48 -21.88 -23.66
N CYS A 91 18.39 -22.10 -24.63
CA CYS A 91 19.45 -21.14 -24.98
C CYS A 91 18.90 -19.78 -25.46
N LEU A 92 17.72 -19.75 -26.10
CA LEU A 92 17.06 -18.49 -26.48
C LEU A 92 16.70 -17.64 -25.25
N LEU A 93 16.26 -18.28 -24.15
CA LEU A 93 15.97 -17.57 -22.90
C LEU A 93 17.25 -17.03 -22.25
N TYR A 94 18.37 -17.76 -22.35
CA TYR A 94 19.67 -17.26 -21.92
C TYR A 94 20.14 -16.05 -22.76
N ALA A 95 20.02 -16.09 -24.09
CA ALA A 95 20.38 -14.95 -24.94
C ALA A 95 19.55 -13.68 -24.62
N ILE A 96 18.27 -13.84 -24.27
CA ILE A 96 17.41 -12.74 -23.81
C ILE A 96 17.81 -12.26 -22.40
N ASN A 97 18.30 -13.15 -21.55
CA ASN A 97 18.72 -12.85 -20.18
C ASN A 97 20.02 -12.02 -20.12
N GLU A 98 20.97 -12.31 -21.02
CA GLU A 98 22.20 -11.52 -21.24
C GLU A 98 21.94 -10.27 -22.10
N GLU A 99 20.72 -10.13 -22.64
CA GLU A 99 20.24 -8.97 -23.41
C GLU A 99 20.91 -8.76 -24.80
N ASN A 100 21.63 -9.77 -25.30
CA ASN A 100 22.30 -9.79 -26.60
C ASN A 100 21.30 -9.87 -27.77
N VAL A 101 21.13 -8.76 -28.50
CA VAL A 101 20.12 -8.64 -29.57
C VAL A 101 20.49 -9.48 -30.80
N GLU A 102 21.77 -9.50 -31.19
CA GLU A 102 22.24 -10.19 -32.41
C GLU A 102 22.16 -11.71 -32.26
N ALA A 103 22.58 -12.25 -31.11
CA ALA A 103 22.44 -13.66 -30.79
C ALA A 103 20.96 -14.11 -30.81
N VAL A 104 20.04 -13.31 -30.26
CA VAL A 104 18.60 -13.59 -30.31
C VAL A 104 18.09 -13.58 -31.76
N GLU A 105 18.47 -12.61 -32.58
CA GLU A 105 18.06 -12.55 -33.99
C GLU A 105 18.53 -13.77 -34.79
N ILE A 106 19.79 -14.19 -34.64
CA ILE A 106 20.35 -15.35 -35.33
C ILE A 106 19.64 -16.65 -34.89
N ILE A 107 19.42 -16.84 -33.58
CA ILE A 107 18.72 -18.02 -33.04
C ILE A 107 17.27 -18.07 -33.54
N VAL A 108 16.53 -16.95 -33.50
CA VAL A 108 15.13 -16.90 -33.98
C VAL A 108 15.05 -17.16 -35.49
N ASN A 109 15.94 -16.57 -36.29
CA ASN A 109 16.02 -16.82 -37.74
C ASN A 109 16.36 -18.29 -38.06
N HIS A 110 17.11 -18.99 -37.19
CA HIS A 110 17.34 -20.42 -37.31
C HIS A 110 16.11 -21.26 -36.92
N LEU A 111 15.40 -20.89 -35.85
CA LEU A 111 14.15 -21.56 -35.43
C LEU A 111 13.03 -21.44 -36.47
N GLU A 112 12.94 -20.31 -37.17
CA GLU A 112 12.05 -20.12 -38.32
C GLU A 112 12.39 -21.05 -39.48
N LYS A 113 13.69 -21.20 -39.84
CA LYS A 113 14.13 -22.14 -40.90
C LYS A 113 13.80 -23.61 -40.59
N LEU A 114 13.59 -23.95 -39.32
CA LEU A 114 13.23 -25.29 -38.86
C LEU A 114 11.72 -25.49 -38.67
N ASP A 115 10.88 -24.50 -38.98
CA ASP A 115 9.43 -24.47 -38.69
C ASP A 115 9.09 -24.75 -37.20
N LYS A 116 10.03 -24.49 -36.27
CA LYS A 116 9.84 -24.71 -34.83
C LYS A 116 9.24 -23.51 -34.09
N PHE A 117 9.14 -22.35 -34.75
CA PHE A 117 8.63 -21.13 -34.13
C PHE A 117 7.09 -21.09 -34.14
N ASN A 118 6.47 -21.54 -33.04
CA ASN A 118 5.03 -21.39 -32.81
C ASN A 118 4.72 -20.08 -32.08
N ILE A 119 3.55 -19.47 -32.34
CA ILE A 119 3.13 -18.20 -31.71
C ILE A 119 3.01 -18.32 -30.18
N GLU A 120 2.58 -19.48 -29.68
CA GLU A 120 2.30 -19.73 -28.26
C GLU A 120 3.57 -20.05 -27.46
N THR A 121 4.46 -20.93 -27.97
CA THR A 121 5.71 -21.33 -27.28
C THR A 121 6.94 -20.52 -27.70
N GLN A 122 6.83 -19.74 -28.79
CA GLN A 122 7.89 -18.88 -29.36
C GLN A 122 9.20 -19.64 -29.63
N GLY A 123 9.11 -20.94 -29.89
CA GLY A 123 10.23 -21.82 -30.23
C GLY A 123 11.02 -22.40 -29.05
N VAL A 124 10.52 -22.30 -27.80
CA VAL A 124 11.17 -22.86 -26.61
C VAL A 124 10.28 -23.90 -25.93
N GLU A 125 10.86 -25.05 -25.61
CA GLU A 125 10.28 -26.10 -24.75
C GLU A 125 11.07 -26.14 -23.44
N ILE A 126 10.40 -25.83 -22.32
CA ILE A 126 11.04 -25.75 -20.99
C ILE A 126 10.89 -27.09 -20.27
N ASN A 127 11.98 -27.85 -20.22
CA ASN A 127 12.05 -29.12 -19.50
C ASN A 127 12.20 -28.92 -17.98
N GLU A 128 11.87 -29.94 -17.17
CA GLU A 128 12.07 -29.95 -15.70
C GLU A 128 13.51 -29.61 -15.25
N TYR A 129 14.49 -29.73 -16.15
CA TYR A 129 15.91 -29.50 -15.92
C TYR A 129 16.41 -28.08 -16.26
N SER A 130 15.54 -27.23 -16.81
CA SER A 130 15.84 -25.81 -17.10
C SER A 130 15.93 -25.00 -15.81
N ALA A 131 16.60 -23.84 -15.86
CA ALA A 131 16.59 -22.88 -14.76
C ALA A 131 15.34 -21.96 -14.80
N PHE A 132 14.61 -21.94 -15.91
CA PHE A 132 13.41 -21.12 -16.08
C PHE A 132 12.15 -21.89 -15.67
N SER A 133 11.17 -21.15 -15.17
CA SER A 133 9.84 -21.70 -14.86
C SER A 133 9.06 -21.94 -16.16
N PRO A 134 8.27 -23.03 -16.30
CA PRO A 134 7.67 -23.43 -17.57
C PRO A 134 6.64 -22.44 -18.14
N ASP A 135 6.20 -21.46 -17.35
CA ASP A 135 5.34 -20.35 -17.74
C ASP A 135 6.07 -19.15 -18.38
N ILE A 136 7.40 -19.18 -18.48
CA ILE A 136 8.19 -18.06 -18.99
C ILE A 136 8.41 -18.17 -20.51
N ASN A 137 7.55 -17.50 -21.27
CA ASN A 137 7.77 -17.33 -22.71
C ASN A 137 8.95 -16.35 -22.98
N PRO A 138 9.68 -16.50 -24.11
CA PRO A 138 10.70 -15.55 -24.58
C PRO A 138 10.28 -14.07 -24.51
N LEU A 139 9.08 -13.72 -24.98
CA LEU A 139 8.54 -12.35 -24.90
C LEU A 139 8.24 -11.90 -23.46
N ILE A 140 7.87 -12.80 -22.56
CA ILE A 140 7.68 -12.52 -21.14
C ILE A 140 9.03 -12.17 -20.50
N LEU A 141 10.08 -12.96 -20.78
CA LEU A 141 11.43 -12.71 -20.26
C LEU A 141 12.04 -11.42 -20.82
N ALA A 142 11.88 -11.17 -22.13
CA ALA A 142 12.32 -9.93 -22.77
C ALA A 142 11.64 -8.70 -22.16
N ALA A 143 10.34 -8.82 -21.83
CA ALA A 143 9.60 -7.78 -21.12
C ALA A 143 10.02 -7.63 -19.64
N HIS A 144 10.47 -8.69 -18.95
CA HIS A 144 11.03 -8.57 -17.59
C HIS A 144 12.36 -7.82 -17.58
N ARG A 145 13.15 -7.96 -18.65
CA ARG A 145 14.42 -7.23 -18.89
C ARG A 145 14.21 -5.80 -19.42
N ASP A 146 13.00 -5.48 -19.90
CA ASP A 146 12.63 -4.18 -20.50
C ASP A 146 13.54 -3.76 -21.68
N ASN A 147 14.09 -4.74 -22.42
CA ASN A 147 14.90 -4.47 -23.61
C ASN A 147 14.00 -4.23 -24.83
N TYR A 148 13.89 -2.96 -25.23
CA TYR A 148 13.08 -2.48 -26.36
C TYR A 148 13.34 -3.23 -27.68
N GLU A 149 14.58 -3.59 -27.99
CA GLU A 149 14.96 -4.11 -29.31
C GLU A 149 14.55 -5.58 -29.44
N ILE A 150 14.83 -6.38 -28.42
CA ILE A 150 14.37 -7.78 -28.31
C ILE A 150 12.84 -7.86 -28.30
N ILE A 151 12.16 -7.00 -27.52
CA ILE A 151 10.68 -6.97 -27.50
C ILE A 151 10.13 -6.66 -28.90
N LYS A 152 10.71 -5.68 -29.59
CA LYS A 152 10.30 -5.33 -30.97
C LYS A 152 10.54 -6.49 -31.95
N LEU A 153 11.66 -7.18 -31.85
CA LEU A 153 12.01 -8.34 -32.69
C LEU A 153 10.96 -9.46 -32.63
N PHE A 154 10.39 -9.72 -31.44
CA PHE A 154 9.31 -10.68 -31.23
C PHE A 154 7.93 -10.14 -31.65
N LEU A 155 7.62 -8.86 -31.37
CA LEU A 155 6.35 -8.24 -31.78
C LEU A 155 6.22 -8.11 -33.31
N ASP A 156 7.30 -7.78 -34.02
CA ASP A 156 7.33 -7.73 -35.49
C ASP A 156 7.07 -9.13 -36.11
N ARG A 157 7.32 -10.21 -35.37
CA ARG A 157 6.99 -11.61 -35.70
C ARG A 157 5.61 -12.08 -35.21
N GLY A 158 4.79 -11.18 -34.65
CA GLY A 158 3.43 -11.50 -34.21
C GLY A 158 3.31 -12.24 -32.87
N ALA A 159 4.40 -12.36 -32.10
CA ALA A 159 4.33 -12.89 -30.75
C ALA A 159 3.45 -11.99 -29.87
N SER A 160 2.65 -12.59 -28.97
CA SER A 160 1.78 -11.85 -28.06
C SER A 160 1.79 -12.47 -26.65
N ILE A 161 1.41 -11.69 -25.66
CA ILE A 161 1.22 -12.15 -24.28
C ILE A 161 -0.30 -12.20 -24.04
N PRO A 162 -0.88 -13.37 -23.68
CA PRO A 162 -2.30 -13.43 -23.32
C PRO A 162 -2.55 -12.63 -22.04
N HIS A 163 -3.65 -11.88 -22.00
CA HIS A 163 -4.02 -11.15 -20.81
C HIS A 163 -4.57 -12.12 -19.75
N PRO A 164 -4.07 -12.13 -18.50
CA PRO A 164 -4.50 -13.11 -17.50
C PRO A 164 -6.00 -13.04 -17.20
N HIS A 165 -6.62 -14.20 -16.99
CA HIS A 165 -8.00 -14.26 -16.49
C HIS A 165 -8.08 -13.74 -15.03
N ASP A 166 -9.25 -13.20 -14.66
CA ASP A 166 -9.53 -12.75 -13.29
C ASP A 166 -9.38 -13.93 -12.31
N VAL A 167 -9.01 -13.65 -11.06
CA VAL A 167 -8.68 -14.67 -10.03
C VAL A 167 -9.89 -15.57 -9.72
N HIS A 168 -11.10 -15.05 -9.93
CA HIS A 168 -12.36 -15.77 -9.74
C HIS A 168 -12.93 -16.37 -11.04
N CYS A 169 -12.13 -16.48 -12.11
CA CYS A 169 -12.57 -17.10 -13.36
C CYS A 169 -12.82 -18.60 -13.18
N SER A 170 -13.98 -19.07 -13.64
CA SER A 170 -14.43 -20.46 -13.58
C SER A 170 -14.42 -21.16 -14.94
N CYS A 171 -13.60 -20.70 -15.89
CA CYS A 171 -13.41 -21.42 -17.15
C CYS A 171 -12.67 -22.75 -16.90
N LYS A 172 -12.86 -23.72 -17.81
CA LYS A 172 -12.30 -25.08 -17.67
C LYS A 172 -10.80 -25.05 -17.50
N ASP A 173 -10.10 -24.33 -18.38
CA ASP A 173 -8.64 -24.22 -18.40
C ASP A 173 -8.07 -23.70 -17.07
N CYS A 174 -8.70 -22.70 -16.46
CA CYS A 174 -8.29 -22.19 -15.14
C CYS A 174 -8.58 -23.18 -14.01
N VAL A 175 -9.70 -23.90 -14.06
CA VAL A 175 -10.04 -24.92 -13.05
C VAL A 175 -9.11 -26.13 -13.16
N GLU A 176 -8.82 -26.58 -14.38
CA GLU A 176 -7.89 -27.68 -14.65
C GLU A 176 -6.45 -27.31 -14.25
N ALA A 177 -5.96 -26.11 -14.63
CA ALA A 177 -4.66 -25.61 -14.18
C ALA A 177 -4.56 -25.46 -12.65
N ASN A 178 -5.60 -24.97 -11.99
CA ASN A 178 -5.62 -24.82 -10.53
C ASN A 178 -5.65 -26.18 -9.80
N ASN A 179 -6.33 -27.18 -10.37
CA ASN A 179 -6.38 -28.54 -9.85
C ASN A 179 -5.06 -29.30 -10.10
N ALA A 180 -4.32 -28.97 -11.17
CA ALA A 180 -3.01 -29.52 -11.46
C ALA A 180 -1.93 -28.91 -10.54
N ASP A 181 -1.75 -27.58 -10.59
CA ASP A 181 -0.88 -26.85 -9.66
C ASP A 181 -1.30 -25.38 -9.49
N SER A 182 -1.97 -25.10 -8.37
CA SER A 182 -2.34 -23.74 -7.95
C SER A 182 -1.15 -22.78 -7.82
N LEU A 183 0.05 -23.23 -7.46
CA LEU A 183 1.23 -22.37 -7.33
C LEU A 183 1.67 -21.90 -8.72
N GLN A 184 1.82 -22.82 -9.69
CA GLN A 184 2.17 -22.48 -11.08
C GLN A 184 1.13 -21.55 -11.73
N LEU A 185 -0.16 -21.73 -11.43
CA LEU A 185 -1.19 -20.80 -11.90
C LEU A 185 -1.04 -19.38 -11.32
N THR A 186 -0.65 -19.25 -10.04
CA THR A 186 -0.37 -17.92 -9.46
C THR A 186 0.96 -17.33 -9.98
N GLN A 187 1.97 -18.16 -10.19
CA GLN A 187 3.29 -17.75 -10.68
C GLN A 187 3.25 -17.27 -12.14
N SER A 188 2.54 -17.99 -13.01
CA SER A 188 2.29 -17.59 -14.40
C SER A 188 1.50 -16.28 -14.48
N ARG A 189 0.45 -16.12 -13.66
CA ARG A 189 -0.32 -14.87 -13.56
C ARG A 189 0.58 -13.67 -13.21
N ILE A 190 1.42 -13.79 -12.17
CA ILE A 190 2.28 -12.68 -11.76
C ILE A 190 3.43 -12.40 -12.76
N ASN A 191 3.98 -13.44 -13.40
CA ASN A 191 4.99 -13.29 -14.45
C ASN A 191 4.41 -12.61 -15.70
N ALA A 192 3.19 -12.96 -16.12
CA ALA A 192 2.47 -12.28 -17.19
C ALA A 192 2.19 -10.82 -16.84
N TYR A 193 1.69 -10.51 -15.63
CA TYR A 193 1.51 -9.12 -15.21
C TYR A 193 2.83 -8.33 -15.14
N ARG A 194 3.92 -8.95 -14.65
CA ARG A 194 5.25 -8.34 -14.63
C ARG A 194 5.70 -7.95 -16.05
N ALA A 195 5.48 -8.83 -17.04
CA ALA A 195 5.74 -8.52 -18.44
C ALA A 195 4.83 -7.40 -18.99
N LEU A 196 3.52 -7.47 -18.77
CA LEU A 196 2.56 -6.45 -19.22
C LEU A 196 2.82 -5.06 -18.61
N THR A 197 3.48 -4.98 -17.45
CA THR A 197 3.86 -3.71 -16.82
C THR A 197 5.12 -3.04 -17.39
N SER A 198 5.85 -3.69 -18.31
CA SER A 198 7.13 -3.16 -18.79
C SER A 198 6.94 -1.91 -19.69
N PRO A 199 7.66 -0.81 -19.43
CA PRO A 199 7.58 0.42 -20.21
C PRO A 199 7.74 0.20 -21.73
N SER A 200 8.67 -0.64 -22.16
CA SER A 200 8.96 -0.86 -23.57
C SER A 200 7.85 -1.64 -24.27
N LEU A 201 7.30 -2.68 -23.63
CA LEU A 201 6.17 -3.44 -24.19
C LEU A 201 4.93 -2.55 -24.30
N ILE A 202 4.62 -1.73 -23.27
CA ILE A 202 3.49 -0.79 -23.32
C ILE A 202 3.69 0.24 -24.45
N CYS A 203 4.90 0.77 -24.63
CA CYS A 203 5.21 1.71 -25.72
C CYS A 203 5.01 1.14 -27.13
N LEU A 204 5.26 -0.17 -27.32
CA LEU A 204 5.18 -0.84 -28.62
C LEU A 204 3.78 -1.40 -28.92
N SER A 205 3.09 -1.92 -27.90
CA SER A 205 1.80 -2.63 -28.08
C SER A 205 0.56 -1.74 -27.87
N ALA A 206 0.61 -0.75 -26.99
CA ALA A 206 -0.59 0.01 -26.60
C ALA A 206 -0.84 1.22 -27.50
N ARG A 207 -2.06 1.32 -28.05
CA ARG A 207 -2.52 2.50 -28.81
C ARG A 207 -2.65 3.77 -27.95
N ASP A 208 -2.93 3.62 -26.66
CA ASP A 208 -2.94 4.69 -25.67
C ASP A 208 -2.16 4.22 -24.42
N PRO A 209 -0.84 4.42 -24.39
CA PRO A 209 0.02 4.00 -23.27
C PRO A 209 -0.40 4.59 -21.92
N ILE A 210 -1.03 5.77 -21.91
CA ILE A 210 -1.46 6.45 -20.68
C ILE A 210 -2.73 5.80 -20.14
N LEU A 211 -3.72 5.49 -20.99
CA LEU A 211 -4.92 4.79 -20.54
C LEU A 211 -4.58 3.37 -20.07
N TYR A 212 -3.81 2.63 -20.87
CA TYR A 212 -3.44 1.25 -20.55
C TYR A 212 -2.70 1.15 -19.21
N SER A 213 -1.71 2.03 -18.97
CA SER A 213 -1.01 2.07 -17.68
C SER A 213 -1.89 2.52 -16.51
N PHE A 214 -2.95 3.31 -16.73
CA PHE A 214 -3.92 3.66 -15.70
C PHE A 214 -4.85 2.51 -15.31
N GLU A 215 -5.34 1.76 -16.31
CA GLU A 215 -6.21 0.59 -16.13
C GLU A 215 -5.43 -0.55 -15.46
N LEU A 216 -4.27 -0.91 -16.03
CA LEU A 216 -3.39 -1.95 -15.50
C LEU A 216 -2.93 -1.66 -14.06
N SER A 217 -2.51 -0.41 -13.76
CA SER A 217 -2.12 -0.06 -12.39
C SER A 217 -3.27 -0.02 -11.39
N TRP A 218 -4.52 0.12 -11.85
CA TRP A 218 -5.71 -0.02 -11.00
C TRP A 218 -6.04 -1.49 -10.75
N GLU A 219 -6.02 -2.31 -11.80
CA GLU A 219 -6.21 -3.75 -11.72
C GLU A 219 -5.21 -4.41 -10.76
N LEU A 220 -3.91 -4.09 -10.89
CA LEU A 220 -2.87 -4.61 -10.00
C LEU A 220 -3.11 -4.24 -8.53
N ARG A 221 -3.68 -3.05 -8.23
CA ARG A 221 -4.07 -2.71 -6.86
C ARG A 221 -5.26 -3.53 -6.39
N ARG A 222 -6.25 -3.80 -7.25
CA ARG A 222 -7.38 -4.68 -6.94
C ARG A 222 -6.86 -6.09 -6.62
N LEU A 223 -5.99 -6.64 -7.46
CA LEU A 223 -5.35 -7.94 -7.25
C LEU A 223 -4.54 -7.99 -5.94
N SER A 224 -3.79 -6.93 -5.60
CA SER A 224 -3.05 -6.85 -4.31
C SER A 224 -3.94 -6.88 -3.04
N THR A 225 -5.27 -6.74 -3.19
CA THR A 225 -6.24 -6.90 -2.10
C THR A 225 -6.95 -8.25 -2.11
N ILE A 226 -6.91 -8.97 -3.22
CA ILE A 226 -7.48 -10.32 -3.39
C ILE A 226 -6.40 -11.37 -3.04
N GLU A 227 -5.24 -11.28 -3.69
CA GLU A 227 -4.08 -12.15 -3.46
C GLU A 227 -3.15 -11.51 -2.43
N HIS A 228 -3.30 -11.92 -1.16
CA HIS A 228 -2.54 -11.36 -0.04
C HIS A 228 -1.07 -11.80 -0.02
N GLN A 229 -0.76 -12.96 -0.60
CA GLN A 229 0.58 -13.57 -0.63
C GLN A 229 1.57 -12.72 -1.45
N PHE A 230 1.18 -12.30 -2.66
CA PHE A 230 1.99 -11.50 -3.59
C PHE A 230 1.67 -10.00 -3.55
N LYS A 231 1.04 -9.52 -2.47
CA LYS A 231 0.56 -8.14 -2.34
C LYS A 231 1.64 -7.09 -2.57
N LEU A 232 2.88 -7.34 -2.12
CA LEU A 232 3.98 -6.39 -2.28
C LEU A 232 4.40 -6.25 -3.75
N ASP A 233 4.54 -7.37 -4.45
CA ASP A 233 4.89 -7.40 -5.87
C ASP A 233 3.83 -6.66 -6.72
N TYR A 234 2.54 -6.96 -6.54
CA TYR A 234 1.47 -6.26 -7.25
C TYR A 234 1.45 -4.73 -6.98
N LEU A 235 1.79 -4.32 -5.74
CA LEU A 235 1.92 -2.89 -5.41
C LEU A 235 3.17 -2.26 -6.03
N GLU A 236 4.27 -3.00 -6.19
CA GLU A 236 5.45 -2.54 -6.93
C GLU A 236 5.15 -2.39 -8.42
N LEU A 237 4.54 -3.40 -9.05
CA LEU A 237 4.13 -3.37 -10.46
C LEU A 237 3.16 -2.21 -10.74
N SER A 238 2.16 -2.00 -9.87
CA SER A 238 1.28 -0.82 -9.94
C SER A 238 2.04 0.50 -9.82
N GLN A 239 3.11 0.56 -9.02
CA GLN A 239 3.96 1.74 -8.90
C GLN A 239 4.88 1.96 -10.11
N LYS A 240 5.31 0.89 -10.80
CA LYS A 240 6.03 0.95 -12.08
C LYS A 240 5.16 1.59 -13.16
N CYS A 241 3.95 1.08 -13.38
CA CYS A 241 2.99 1.67 -14.32
C CYS A 241 2.65 3.14 -14.00
N GLN A 242 2.44 3.48 -12.72
CA GLN A 242 2.25 4.88 -12.29
C GLN A 242 3.45 5.79 -12.56
N LYS A 243 4.67 5.25 -12.47
CA LYS A 243 5.90 5.98 -12.75
C LYS A 243 6.03 6.17 -14.26
N PHE A 244 5.89 5.11 -15.05
CA PHE A 244 5.87 5.16 -16.52
C PHE A 244 4.92 6.24 -17.07
N ALA A 245 3.67 6.28 -16.59
CA ALA A 245 2.71 7.29 -17.05
C ALA A 245 3.15 8.73 -16.72
N ALA A 246 3.84 8.94 -15.58
CA ALA A 246 4.41 10.23 -15.21
C ALA A 246 5.66 10.57 -16.05
N ASP A 247 6.58 9.63 -16.21
CA ASP A 247 7.83 9.79 -16.99
C ASP A 247 7.55 10.07 -18.49
N LEU A 248 6.44 9.53 -19.03
CA LEU A 248 5.93 9.83 -20.37
C LEU A 248 5.31 11.23 -20.46
N LEU A 249 4.71 11.73 -19.38
CA LEU A 249 4.21 13.11 -19.28
C LEU A 249 5.37 14.12 -19.18
N ASP A 250 6.51 13.74 -18.60
CA ASP A 250 7.73 14.56 -18.53
C ASP A 250 8.33 14.83 -19.93
N GLN A 251 8.05 13.97 -20.92
CA GLN A 251 8.47 14.18 -22.33
C GLN A 251 7.70 15.29 -23.05
N THR A 252 6.69 15.88 -22.42
CA THR A 252 5.92 17.01 -22.98
C THR A 252 6.76 18.28 -22.99
N ARG A 253 6.97 18.86 -24.19
CA ARG A 253 7.80 20.07 -24.37
C ARG A 253 6.99 21.34 -24.59
N SER A 254 5.70 21.22 -24.89
CA SER A 254 4.82 22.39 -25.06
C SER A 254 3.51 22.26 -24.28
N SER A 255 2.95 23.41 -23.91
CA SER A 255 1.61 23.49 -23.33
C SER A 255 0.52 22.89 -24.23
N ASN A 256 0.74 22.88 -25.55
CA ASN A 256 -0.22 22.38 -26.52
C ASN A 256 -0.19 20.84 -26.60
N GLU A 257 1.00 20.22 -26.56
CA GLU A 257 1.14 18.76 -26.37
C GLU A 257 0.44 18.33 -25.08
N LEU A 258 0.77 18.99 -23.94
CA LEU A 258 0.18 18.72 -22.63
C LEU A 258 -1.35 18.92 -22.62
N ALA A 259 -1.85 20.00 -23.21
CA ALA A 259 -3.28 20.27 -23.34
C ALA A 259 -4.02 19.24 -24.19
N THR A 260 -3.37 18.70 -25.23
CA THR A 260 -3.97 17.67 -26.09
C THR A 260 -4.13 16.37 -25.31
N ILE A 261 -3.11 15.96 -24.54
CA ILE A 261 -3.15 14.76 -23.70
C ILE A 261 -4.22 14.88 -22.61
N LEU A 262 -4.22 15.98 -21.84
CA LEU A 262 -5.05 16.11 -20.64
C LEU A 262 -6.55 16.35 -20.95
N ASN A 263 -6.90 16.73 -22.18
CA ASN A 263 -8.29 16.85 -22.64
C ASN A 263 -8.75 15.70 -23.56
N TYR A 264 -7.89 14.72 -23.85
CA TYR A 264 -8.26 13.62 -24.74
C TYR A 264 -9.13 12.58 -24.02
N ASP A 265 -10.35 12.42 -24.52
CA ASP A 265 -11.30 11.40 -24.09
C ASP A 265 -11.38 10.29 -25.15
N SER A 266 -11.20 9.04 -24.72
CA SER A 266 -11.34 7.84 -25.55
C SER A 266 -12.75 7.25 -25.51
N SER A 267 -13.59 7.68 -24.56
CA SER A 267 -14.83 7.00 -24.16
C SER A 267 -16.07 7.56 -24.84
N ASP A 268 -15.94 8.00 -26.09
CA ASP A 268 -16.94 8.87 -26.72
C ASP A 268 -18.16 8.11 -27.28
N ARG A 269 -19.03 7.66 -26.38
CA ARG A 269 -20.40 7.23 -26.70
C ARG A 269 -21.27 8.46 -27.00
N TRP A 270 -20.96 9.08 -28.14
CA TRP A 270 -21.46 10.36 -28.67
C TRP A 270 -20.90 11.62 -27.99
N PRO A 271 -20.23 12.52 -28.74
CA PRO A 271 -19.85 13.84 -28.24
C PRO A 271 -21.11 14.68 -28.01
N VAL A 272 -21.60 14.69 -26.76
CA VAL A 272 -22.72 15.55 -26.37
C VAL A 272 -22.23 16.98 -26.42
N GLN A 273 -22.78 17.74 -27.36
CA GLN A 273 -22.32 19.07 -27.75
C GLN A 273 -22.26 20.08 -26.59
N ARG A 274 -21.14 20.10 -25.87
CA ARG A 274 -20.76 21.12 -24.88
C ARG A 274 -19.54 21.88 -25.39
N ASN A 275 -19.80 23.13 -25.75
CA ASN A 275 -18.83 24.24 -25.78
C ASN A 275 -17.49 24.00 -26.49
N ILE A 276 -17.54 23.70 -27.80
CA ILE A 276 -16.44 24.05 -28.70
C ILE A 276 -16.11 25.54 -28.51
N GLY A 277 -15.00 25.83 -27.84
CA GLY A 277 -14.32 27.13 -27.89
C GLY A 277 -14.09 27.92 -26.60
N LYS A 278 -14.35 27.44 -25.37
CA LYS A 278 -14.04 28.26 -24.15
C LYS A 278 -13.33 27.68 -22.92
N ARG A 279 -13.38 26.38 -22.59
CA ARG A 279 -12.64 25.83 -21.43
C ARG A 279 -12.12 24.41 -21.66
N MET A 280 -10.98 24.10 -21.05
CA MET A 280 -10.40 22.75 -21.00
C MET A 280 -11.20 21.93 -19.99
N GLU A 281 -11.90 20.88 -20.43
CA GLU A 281 -12.72 20.03 -19.54
C GLU A 281 -11.88 19.00 -18.77
N LEU A 282 -10.62 18.79 -19.18
CA LEU A 282 -9.61 17.96 -18.50
C LEU A 282 -10.06 16.50 -18.26
N SER A 283 -10.79 15.92 -19.23
CA SER A 283 -11.34 14.55 -19.18
C SER A 283 -10.31 13.51 -18.74
N ARG A 284 -9.15 13.46 -19.40
CA ARG A 284 -8.07 12.51 -19.07
C ARG A 284 -7.54 12.69 -17.65
N LEU A 285 -7.52 13.91 -17.13
CA LEU A 285 -7.09 14.18 -15.76
C LEU A 285 -8.14 13.76 -14.72
N LYS A 286 -9.44 13.92 -15.03
CA LYS A 286 -10.52 13.38 -14.18
C LYS A 286 -10.43 11.86 -14.09
N LEU A 287 -10.23 11.20 -15.23
CA LEU A 287 -10.00 9.75 -15.33
C LEU A 287 -8.74 9.32 -14.55
N ALA A 288 -7.64 10.07 -14.65
CA ALA A 288 -6.43 9.84 -13.84
C ALA A 288 -6.71 9.93 -12.33
N ILE A 289 -7.61 10.81 -11.89
CA ILE A 289 -8.01 10.92 -10.48
C ILE A 289 -8.91 9.74 -10.05
N GLN A 290 -9.84 9.29 -10.90
CA GLN A 290 -10.66 8.10 -10.66
C GLN A 290 -9.79 6.86 -10.44
N PHE A 291 -8.83 6.61 -11.34
CA PHE A 291 -7.83 5.54 -11.17
C PHE A 291 -6.75 5.83 -10.10
N ARG A 292 -6.86 6.92 -9.34
CA ARG A 292 -5.94 7.33 -8.25
C ARG A 292 -4.46 7.41 -8.70
N GLN A 293 -4.19 8.04 -9.82
CA GLN A 293 -2.86 8.19 -10.44
C GLN A 293 -2.06 9.34 -9.79
N LYS A 294 -1.62 9.12 -8.55
CA LYS A 294 -0.99 10.16 -7.70
C LYS A 294 0.21 10.84 -8.37
N LYS A 295 1.17 10.06 -8.90
CA LYS A 295 2.40 10.58 -9.53
C LYS A 295 2.10 11.44 -10.76
N PHE A 296 1.25 10.93 -11.67
CA PHE A 296 0.81 11.63 -12.89
C PHE A 296 0.16 12.99 -12.59
N VAL A 297 -0.75 13.04 -11.61
CA VAL A 297 -1.43 14.28 -11.22
C VAL A 297 -0.46 15.24 -10.52
N ALA A 298 0.42 14.74 -9.64
CA ALA A 298 1.37 15.55 -8.88
C ALA A 298 2.52 16.12 -9.74
N HIS A 299 2.66 15.66 -10.98
CA HIS A 299 3.69 16.04 -11.95
C HIS A 299 3.81 17.58 -12.14
N PRO A 300 5.03 18.17 -12.17
CA PRO A 300 5.23 19.62 -12.30
C PRO A 300 4.47 20.27 -13.46
N ASN A 301 4.60 19.71 -14.68
CA ASN A 301 3.90 20.21 -15.88
C ASN A 301 2.37 20.22 -15.71
N CYS A 302 1.77 19.13 -15.17
CA CYS A 302 0.34 19.07 -14.88
C CYS A 302 -0.08 20.12 -13.84
N GLN A 303 0.67 20.24 -12.74
CA GLN A 303 0.42 21.23 -11.68
C GLN A 303 0.56 22.68 -12.17
N GLN A 304 1.46 22.95 -13.11
CA GLN A 304 1.60 24.28 -13.73
C GLN A 304 0.39 24.63 -14.59
N LEU A 305 -0.11 23.69 -15.41
CA LEU A 305 -1.33 23.89 -16.18
C LEU A 305 -2.54 24.12 -15.26
N LEU A 306 -2.72 23.24 -14.26
CA LEU A 306 -3.78 23.37 -13.25
C LEU A 306 -3.74 24.72 -12.53
N ALA A 307 -2.55 25.21 -12.15
CA ALA A 307 -2.39 26.51 -11.51
C ALA A 307 -2.74 27.68 -12.45
N SER A 308 -2.48 27.56 -13.75
CA SER A 308 -2.86 28.59 -14.73
C SER A 308 -4.38 28.70 -14.92
N ILE A 309 -5.10 27.57 -14.89
CA ILE A 309 -6.57 27.50 -14.95
C ILE A 309 -7.18 27.96 -13.62
N TRP A 310 -6.60 27.57 -12.48
CA TRP A 310 -7.08 27.97 -11.16
C TRP A 310 -7.06 29.49 -10.93
N TYR A 311 -5.96 30.15 -11.30
CA TYR A 311 -5.77 31.61 -11.20
C TYR A 311 -6.18 32.38 -12.48
N GLU A 312 -7.02 31.79 -13.34
CA GLU A 312 -7.46 32.39 -14.61
C GLU A 312 -7.98 33.82 -14.41
N GLY A 313 -7.34 34.79 -15.08
CA GLY A 313 -7.77 36.19 -15.07
C GLY A 313 -7.54 36.95 -13.75
N LEU A 314 -6.58 36.54 -12.92
CA LEU A 314 -6.00 37.35 -11.85
C LEU A 314 -4.51 37.65 -12.17
N PRO A 315 -4.23 38.64 -13.05
CA PRO A 315 -2.89 38.85 -13.60
C PRO A 315 -1.86 39.14 -12.51
N GLY A 316 -0.84 38.28 -12.43
CA GLY A 316 0.28 38.44 -11.49
C GLY A 316 -0.02 38.10 -10.03
N TYR A 317 -1.19 37.59 -9.66
CA TYR A 317 -1.54 37.24 -8.27
C TYR A 317 -0.46 36.40 -7.57
N ARG A 318 0.06 35.35 -8.23
CA ARG A 318 1.17 34.51 -7.74
C ARG A 318 2.42 35.31 -7.34
N ARG A 319 2.76 36.37 -8.10
CA ARG A 319 3.96 37.21 -7.92
C ARG A 319 3.82 38.34 -6.89
N ARG A 320 2.59 38.63 -6.42
CA ARG A 320 2.36 39.69 -5.41
C ARG A 320 2.80 39.25 -4.01
N HIS A 321 3.13 40.23 -3.16
CA HIS A 321 3.49 40.01 -1.75
C HIS A 321 2.32 39.40 -0.95
N ILE A 322 2.62 38.70 0.15
CA ILE A 322 1.61 37.99 0.95
C ILE A 322 0.52 38.94 1.50
N ILE A 323 0.89 40.15 1.91
CA ILE A 323 -0.05 41.17 2.42
C ILE A 323 -1.11 41.53 1.36
N PHE A 324 -0.72 41.76 0.11
CA PHE A 324 -1.67 42.06 -0.97
C PHE A 324 -2.58 40.87 -1.27
N LYS A 325 -2.05 39.63 -1.19
CA LYS A 325 -2.85 38.41 -1.35
C LYS A 325 -3.90 38.31 -0.23
N LEU A 326 -3.51 38.55 1.03
CA LEU A 326 -4.41 38.55 2.19
C LEU A 326 -5.48 39.65 2.10
N LEU A 327 -5.12 40.87 1.69
CA LEU A 327 -6.07 41.97 1.51
C LEU A 327 -7.09 41.65 0.40
N LEU A 328 -6.64 41.11 -0.73
CA LEU A 328 -7.53 40.67 -1.82
C LEU A 328 -8.45 39.53 -1.37
N ILE A 329 -7.91 38.54 -0.64
CA ILE A 329 -8.68 37.45 -0.04
C ILE A 329 -9.76 38.01 0.88
N LEU A 330 -9.40 38.88 1.83
CA LEU A 330 -10.32 39.49 2.78
C LEU A 330 -11.39 40.35 2.08
N SER A 331 -11.02 41.14 1.08
CA SER A 331 -11.93 41.99 0.32
C SER A 331 -12.98 41.18 -0.43
N VAL A 332 -12.59 40.09 -1.10
CA VAL A 332 -13.54 39.18 -1.77
C VAL A 332 -14.35 38.38 -0.74
N SER A 333 -13.77 37.98 0.38
CA SER A 333 -14.48 37.30 1.47
C SER A 333 -15.56 38.17 2.10
N ILE A 334 -15.33 39.47 2.32
CA ILE A 334 -16.36 40.39 2.82
C ILE A 334 -17.40 40.70 1.73
N GLY A 335 -16.95 40.83 0.47
CA GLY A 335 -17.82 41.09 -0.69
C GLY A 335 -18.67 39.91 -1.18
N PHE A 336 -18.52 38.70 -0.61
CA PHE A 336 -19.15 37.48 -1.12
C PHE A 336 -20.69 37.54 -1.31
N PRO A 337 -21.50 38.24 -0.47
CA PRO A 337 -22.94 38.27 -0.65
C PRO A 337 -23.32 39.09 -1.90
N ILE A 338 -22.66 40.24 -2.08
CA ILE A 338 -22.86 41.14 -3.23
C ILE A 338 -22.43 40.43 -4.52
N LEU A 339 -21.30 39.72 -4.50
CA LEU A 339 -20.82 38.92 -5.63
C LEU A 339 -21.79 37.79 -6.00
N SER A 340 -22.39 37.12 -5.01
CA SER A 340 -23.36 36.03 -5.21
C SER A 340 -24.68 36.55 -5.80
N VAL A 341 -25.22 37.64 -5.25
CA VAL A 341 -26.46 38.28 -5.73
C VAL A 341 -26.29 38.87 -7.14
N THR A 342 -25.16 39.52 -7.43
CA THR A 342 -24.89 40.05 -8.79
C THR A 342 -24.71 38.94 -9.83
N TYR A 343 -24.14 37.80 -9.46
CA TYR A 343 -24.10 36.61 -10.32
C TYR A 343 -25.51 36.05 -10.59
N LEU A 344 -26.38 36.00 -9.58
CA LEU A 344 -27.75 35.50 -9.70
C LEU A 344 -28.61 36.39 -10.63
N LEU A 345 -28.52 37.72 -10.46
CA LEU A 345 -29.27 38.68 -11.26
C LEU A 345 -28.72 38.85 -12.69
N ALA A 346 -27.40 38.90 -12.85
CA ALA A 346 -26.75 39.26 -14.11
C ALA A 346 -25.49 38.41 -14.39
N PRO A 347 -25.62 37.09 -14.67
CA PRO A 347 -24.48 36.17 -14.82
C PRO A 347 -23.59 36.43 -16.05
N LYS A 348 -24.04 37.28 -16.98
CA LYS A 348 -23.24 37.72 -18.15
C LYS A 348 -22.39 38.98 -17.88
N SER A 349 -22.62 39.68 -16.76
CA SER A 349 -21.87 40.90 -16.39
C SER A 349 -20.38 40.61 -16.18
N SER A 350 -19.55 41.65 -16.17
CA SER A 350 -18.11 41.53 -15.84
C SER A 350 -17.89 40.92 -14.45
N ILE A 351 -18.71 41.30 -13.47
CA ILE A 351 -18.69 40.75 -12.10
C ILE A 351 -19.17 39.29 -12.08
N GLY A 352 -20.23 38.94 -12.80
CA GLY A 352 -20.70 37.56 -12.93
C GLY A 352 -19.66 36.64 -13.61
N GLN A 353 -18.94 37.15 -14.61
CA GLN A 353 -17.82 36.44 -15.23
C GLN A 353 -16.60 36.33 -14.29
N PHE A 354 -16.39 37.30 -13.39
CA PHE A 354 -15.38 37.24 -12.35
C PHE A 354 -15.66 36.14 -11.31
N VAL A 355 -16.92 36.01 -10.85
CA VAL A 355 -17.35 34.93 -9.94
C VAL A 355 -17.23 33.53 -10.58
N ARG A 356 -17.38 33.41 -11.91
CA ARG A 356 -17.21 32.15 -12.65
C ARG A 356 -15.74 31.64 -12.72
N LYS A 357 -14.77 32.38 -12.17
CA LYS A 357 -13.35 31.96 -12.07
C LYS A 357 -13.14 31.00 -10.89
N PRO A 358 -12.44 29.87 -11.04
CA PRO A 358 -12.37 28.82 -9.99
C PRO A 358 -11.93 29.32 -8.61
N PHE A 359 -10.82 30.06 -8.54
CA PHE A 359 -10.31 30.59 -7.26
C PHE A 359 -11.30 31.55 -6.57
N ILE A 360 -12.10 32.31 -7.33
CA ILE A 360 -13.12 33.21 -6.76
C ILE A 360 -14.32 32.40 -6.24
N LYS A 361 -14.77 31.36 -6.96
CA LYS A 361 -15.80 30.44 -6.46
C LYS A 361 -15.39 29.85 -5.11
N PHE A 362 -14.19 29.26 -5.06
CA PHE A 362 -13.63 28.66 -3.85
C PHE A 362 -13.60 29.66 -2.68
N LEU A 363 -13.16 30.88 -2.95
CA LEU A 363 -13.09 31.91 -1.92
C LEU A 363 -14.49 32.36 -1.43
N CYS A 364 -15.48 32.48 -2.32
CA CYS A 364 -16.87 32.78 -1.92
C CYS A 364 -17.52 31.64 -1.11
N HIS A 365 -17.25 30.38 -1.47
CA HIS A 365 -17.70 29.20 -0.70
C HIS A 365 -17.04 29.15 0.68
N GLY A 366 -15.72 29.32 0.75
CA GLY A 366 -14.98 29.39 2.02
C GLY A 366 -15.41 30.56 2.90
N ALA A 367 -15.62 31.75 2.31
CA ALA A 367 -16.11 32.92 3.03
C ALA A 367 -17.51 32.70 3.61
N SER A 368 -18.43 32.12 2.82
CA SER A 368 -19.75 31.75 3.33
C SER A 368 -19.65 30.79 4.52
N TYR A 369 -18.79 29.77 4.43
CA TYR A 369 -18.61 28.83 5.53
C TYR A 369 -18.02 29.47 6.80
N CYS A 370 -17.06 30.39 6.64
CA CYS A 370 -16.59 31.22 7.75
C CYS A 370 -17.71 32.08 8.36
N THR A 371 -18.61 32.65 7.55
CA THR A 371 -19.76 33.40 8.08
C THR A 371 -20.80 32.52 8.75
N PHE A 372 -20.97 31.26 8.30
CA PHE A 372 -21.81 30.28 8.98
C PHE A 372 -21.26 29.98 10.39
N ILE A 373 -19.96 29.69 10.52
CA ILE A 373 -19.32 29.48 11.82
C ILE A 373 -19.43 30.74 12.70
N PHE A 374 -19.26 31.94 12.12
CA PHE A 374 -19.47 33.19 12.85
C PHE A 374 -20.92 33.34 13.37
N LEU A 375 -21.94 32.97 12.59
CA LEU A 375 -23.33 32.93 13.05
C LEU A 375 -23.56 31.89 14.15
N LEU A 376 -22.90 30.72 14.10
CA LEU A 376 -22.94 29.72 15.19
C LEU A 376 -22.30 30.26 16.49
N ILE A 377 -21.21 31.03 16.38
CA ILE A 377 -20.58 31.70 17.52
C ILE A 377 -21.50 32.80 18.09
N LEU A 378 -22.16 33.60 17.25
CA LEU A 378 -23.15 34.58 17.71
C LEU A 378 -24.36 33.92 18.39
N ALA A 379 -24.81 32.77 17.88
CA ALA A 379 -25.87 31.97 18.51
C ALA A 379 -25.43 31.38 19.86
N SER A 380 -24.18 30.92 20.00
CA SER A 380 -23.65 30.43 21.28
C SER A 380 -23.48 31.54 22.32
N GLN A 381 -23.10 32.75 21.87
CA GLN A 381 -23.06 33.96 22.70
C GLN A 381 -24.46 34.51 23.05
N ARG A 382 -25.53 33.96 22.46
CA ARG A 382 -26.94 34.30 22.72
C ARG A 382 -27.21 35.81 22.65
N ILE A 383 -26.58 36.51 21.71
CA ILE A 383 -26.79 37.94 21.48
C ILE A 383 -28.17 38.14 20.87
N ASN A 384 -29.18 38.34 21.73
CA ASN A 384 -30.50 38.80 21.30
C ASN A 384 -30.38 40.23 20.76
N TYR A 385 -31.12 40.55 19.70
CA TYR A 385 -30.98 41.81 18.94
C TYR A 385 -31.64 43.04 19.61
N ASP A 386 -31.48 43.23 20.91
CA ASP A 386 -31.91 44.46 21.60
C ASP A 386 -31.18 45.72 21.07
N LEU A 387 -30.04 45.53 20.38
CA LEU A 387 -29.32 46.58 19.67
C LEU A 387 -29.99 47.01 18.35
N LEU A 388 -30.78 46.14 17.70
CA LEU A 388 -31.43 46.47 16.42
C LEU A 388 -32.83 47.06 16.63
N SER A 389 -33.56 46.60 17.65
CA SER A 389 -34.83 47.20 18.08
C SER A 389 -34.66 48.66 18.54
N ALA A 390 -33.48 49.03 19.03
CA ALA A 390 -33.13 50.43 19.34
C ALA A 390 -33.11 51.38 18.13
N TRP A 391 -33.01 50.87 16.89
CA TRP A 391 -32.97 51.69 15.67
C TRP A 391 -34.32 51.81 14.96
N SER A 392 -35.24 50.85 15.15
CA SER A 392 -36.58 50.87 14.53
C SER A 392 -37.67 51.15 15.56
N THR A 393 -38.11 52.43 15.62
CA THR A 393 -39.39 52.94 16.15
C THR A 393 -40.03 52.20 17.35
N PRO A 394 -40.14 52.82 18.54
CA PRO A 394 -40.72 52.19 19.73
C PRO A 394 -42.25 52.00 19.56
N THR A 395 -42.63 50.90 18.92
CA THR A 395 -44.02 50.52 18.72
C THR A 395 -44.38 49.50 19.77
N SER A 396 -45.20 49.92 20.72
CA SER A 396 -45.68 49.13 21.86
C SER A 396 -46.26 47.78 21.43
N SER A 397 -45.53 46.70 21.68
CA SER A 397 -46.13 45.39 21.93
C SER A 397 -46.51 45.29 23.42
N VAL A 398 -47.62 44.62 23.69
CA VAL A 398 -48.27 44.55 25.01
C VAL A 398 -47.31 44.02 26.08
N LYS A 399 -47.22 44.77 27.19
CA LYS A 399 -46.68 44.24 28.46
C LYS A 399 -47.83 43.60 29.22
N ASP A 400 -47.77 42.29 29.42
CA ASP A 400 -48.68 41.62 30.36
C ASP A 400 -48.27 41.96 31.81
N GLU A 401 -49.25 42.08 32.71
CA GLU A 401 -49.10 42.67 34.06
C GLU A 401 -48.35 41.80 35.09
N SER A 402 -47.51 40.85 34.64
CA SER A 402 -46.78 39.89 35.50
C SER A 402 -45.26 40.10 35.53
N GLY A 403 -44.83 41.36 35.63
CA GLY A 403 -43.61 41.78 36.33
C GLY A 403 -42.24 41.49 35.70
N GLU A 404 -41.96 40.24 35.35
CA GLU A 404 -40.68 39.77 34.82
C GLU A 404 -40.93 38.87 33.62
N ASP A 405 -40.53 39.32 32.43
CA ASP A 405 -40.55 38.48 31.24
C ASP A 405 -39.29 37.60 31.30
N PRO A 406 -39.37 36.29 31.61
CA PRO A 406 -38.17 35.54 31.94
C PRO A 406 -37.25 35.48 30.73
N ASP A 407 -35.96 35.65 31.02
CA ASP A 407 -34.87 35.65 30.06
C ASP A 407 -35.05 34.47 29.10
N ARG A 408 -34.85 34.65 27.78
CA ARG A 408 -35.10 33.59 26.74
C ARG A 408 -34.44 32.24 27.08
N LYS A 409 -33.42 32.27 27.94
CA LYS A 409 -32.67 31.15 28.54
C LYS A 409 -33.51 30.18 29.39
N GLU A 410 -34.60 30.65 30.00
CA GLU A 410 -35.44 29.88 30.94
C GLU A 410 -36.77 29.42 30.32
N LYS A 411 -37.16 29.97 29.17
CA LYS A 411 -38.40 29.61 28.48
C LYS A 411 -38.28 28.25 27.78
N ARG A 412 -39.17 27.31 28.09
CA ARG A 412 -39.29 26.00 27.41
C ARG A 412 -39.88 26.18 26.01
N GLY A 413 -39.32 25.50 25.00
CA GLY A 413 -39.76 25.59 23.59
C GLY A 413 -39.88 27.03 23.04
N PRO A 414 -38.83 27.87 23.08
CA PRO A 414 -38.91 29.26 22.61
C PRO A 414 -39.05 29.33 21.08
N ALA A 415 -39.76 30.36 20.59
CA ALA A 415 -39.90 30.63 19.16
C ALA A 415 -38.52 30.87 18.49
N PRO A 416 -38.33 30.51 17.21
CA PRO A 416 -37.01 30.59 16.56
C PRO A 416 -36.49 32.03 16.52
N SER A 417 -35.22 32.24 16.87
CA SER A 417 -34.58 33.56 16.78
C SER A 417 -34.22 33.93 15.33
N VAL A 418 -33.99 35.22 15.06
CA VAL A 418 -33.52 35.67 13.73
C VAL A 418 -32.20 35.01 13.34
N ILE A 419 -31.30 34.77 14.30
CA ILE A 419 -30.03 34.06 14.09
C ILE A 419 -30.29 32.57 13.79
N GLU A 420 -31.18 31.91 14.53
CA GLU A 420 -31.59 30.52 14.25
C GLU A 420 -32.23 30.39 12.85
N CYS A 421 -33.11 31.31 12.46
CA CYS A 421 -33.68 31.34 11.10
C CYS A 421 -32.61 31.52 10.01
N ALA A 422 -31.60 32.35 10.25
CA ALA A 422 -30.44 32.46 9.36
C ALA A 422 -29.66 31.13 9.31
N ILE A 423 -29.33 30.53 10.46
CA ILE A 423 -28.64 29.23 10.53
C ILE A 423 -29.40 28.16 9.75
N VAL A 424 -30.73 28.07 9.89
CA VAL A 424 -31.58 27.13 9.14
C VAL A 424 -31.45 27.35 7.62
N ALA A 425 -31.45 28.60 7.15
CA ALA A 425 -31.27 28.90 5.72
C ALA A 425 -29.89 28.44 5.19
N TRP A 426 -28.83 28.55 6.00
CA TRP A 426 -27.52 27.99 5.66
C TRP A 426 -27.51 26.45 5.69
N VAL A 427 -28.10 25.83 6.71
CA VAL A 427 -28.21 24.36 6.85
C VAL A 427 -28.94 23.73 5.66
N VAL A 428 -30.09 24.29 5.25
CA VAL A 428 -30.79 23.82 4.03
C VAL A 428 -29.92 23.98 2.78
N GLY A 429 -29.13 25.06 2.70
CA GLY A 429 -28.19 25.28 1.61
C GLY A 429 -27.04 24.27 1.58
N LEU A 430 -26.54 23.86 2.74
CA LEU A 430 -25.51 22.81 2.90
C LEU A 430 -26.07 21.43 2.54
N ILE A 431 -27.26 21.07 3.04
CA ILE A 431 -27.95 19.82 2.70
C ILE A 431 -28.17 19.71 1.19
N TRP A 432 -28.56 20.80 0.52
CA TRP A 432 -28.74 20.83 -0.93
C TRP A 432 -27.43 20.64 -1.72
N VAL A 433 -26.29 21.11 -1.19
CA VAL A 433 -24.96 20.83 -1.76
C VAL A 433 -24.63 19.33 -1.64
N GLU A 434 -24.83 18.73 -0.47
CA GLU A 434 -24.53 17.29 -0.27
C GLU A 434 -25.43 16.38 -1.10
N ILE A 435 -26.74 16.65 -1.18
CA ILE A 435 -27.68 15.89 -2.02
C ILE A 435 -27.22 15.92 -3.48
N LYS A 436 -26.79 17.09 -3.97
CA LYS A 436 -26.28 17.24 -5.32
C LYS A 436 -24.98 16.49 -5.53
N GLN A 437 -24.03 16.58 -4.59
CA GLN A 437 -22.75 15.85 -4.68
C GLN A 437 -22.98 14.34 -4.68
N LEU A 438 -23.94 13.84 -3.89
CA LEU A 438 -24.33 12.44 -3.86
C LEU A 438 -24.95 11.98 -5.19
N TRP A 439 -25.72 12.82 -5.88
CA TRP A 439 -26.25 12.55 -7.22
C TRP A 439 -25.17 12.60 -8.32
N ASP A 440 -24.26 13.57 -8.27
CA ASP A 440 -23.22 13.77 -9.28
C ASP A 440 -22.08 12.70 -9.19
N VAL A 441 -21.78 12.21 -7.97
CA VAL A 441 -20.68 11.24 -7.72
C VAL A 441 -21.17 9.80 -7.51
N GLY A 442 -22.35 9.61 -6.92
CA GLY A 442 -22.86 8.30 -6.50
C GLY A 442 -22.39 7.85 -5.11
N LEU A 443 -23.18 6.98 -4.48
CA LEU A 443 -23.04 6.59 -3.07
C LEU A 443 -21.69 5.92 -2.73
N THR A 444 -21.20 5.03 -3.59
CA THR A 444 -20.00 4.22 -3.32
C THR A 444 -18.72 5.05 -3.26
N ASP A 445 -18.61 6.09 -4.08
CA ASP A 445 -17.45 6.99 -4.07
C ASP A 445 -17.61 8.15 -3.07
N TYR A 446 -18.85 8.55 -2.77
CA TYR A 446 -19.16 9.49 -1.68
C TYR A 446 -18.69 8.93 -0.31
N VAL A 447 -19.07 7.70 0.05
CA VAL A 447 -18.71 7.07 1.34
C VAL A 447 -17.21 6.79 1.48
N LYS A 448 -16.47 6.64 0.37
CA LYS A 448 -15.00 6.49 0.41
C LYS A 448 -14.27 7.75 0.91
N ASN A 449 -14.93 8.92 0.98
CA ASN A 449 -14.34 10.14 1.52
C ASN A 449 -14.77 10.38 2.96
N MET A 450 -13.82 10.31 3.92
CA MET A 450 -14.12 10.50 5.35
C MET A 450 -14.74 11.88 5.66
N TRP A 451 -14.39 12.92 4.89
CA TRP A 451 -15.00 14.25 5.03
C TRP A 451 -16.48 14.28 4.63
N ASN A 452 -16.88 13.52 3.60
CA ASN A 452 -18.29 13.41 3.19
C ASN A 452 -19.14 12.67 4.24
N ILE A 453 -18.52 11.72 4.97
CA ILE A 453 -19.16 11.07 6.13
C ILE A 453 -19.33 12.08 7.27
N LEU A 454 -18.30 12.87 7.60
CA LEU A 454 -18.39 13.94 8.60
C LEU A 454 -19.51 14.94 8.25
N ASP A 455 -19.61 15.32 6.98
CA ASP A 455 -20.60 16.26 6.47
C ASP A 455 -22.03 15.70 6.52
N PHE A 456 -22.20 14.43 6.16
CA PHE A 456 -23.48 13.71 6.32
C PHE A 456 -23.91 13.65 7.79
N ILE A 457 -23.02 13.29 8.71
CA ILE A 457 -23.29 13.24 10.16
C ILE A 457 -23.64 14.65 10.68
N THR A 458 -22.86 15.67 10.31
CA THR A 458 -23.09 17.05 10.77
C THR A 458 -24.46 17.56 10.30
N ASN A 459 -24.81 17.32 9.03
CA ASN A 459 -26.11 17.69 8.49
C ASN A 459 -27.28 16.89 9.11
N SER A 460 -27.10 15.60 9.40
CA SER A 460 -28.14 14.81 10.07
C SER A 460 -28.41 15.26 11.51
N LEU A 461 -27.36 15.68 12.24
CA LEU A 461 -27.51 16.30 13.56
C LEU A 461 -28.21 17.66 13.50
N TYR A 462 -27.93 18.48 12.48
CA TYR A 462 -28.69 19.72 12.26
C TYR A 462 -30.16 19.47 11.92
N ILE A 463 -30.48 18.47 11.10
CA ILE A 463 -31.87 18.05 10.82
C ILE A 463 -32.55 17.61 12.12
N SER A 464 -31.89 16.76 12.93
CA SER A 464 -32.38 16.31 14.24
C SER A 464 -32.62 17.49 15.20
N THR A 465 -31.73 18.48 15.22
CA THR A 465 -31.91 19.71 16.00
C THR A 465 -33.18 20.46 15.58
N ILE A 466 -33.37 20.66 14.27
CA ILE A 466 -34.51 21.42 13.71
C ILE A 466 -35.82 20.67 14.00
N THR A 467 -35.87 19.36 13.79
CA THR A 467 -37.08 18.56 14.06
C THR A 467 -37.42 18.52 15.53
N LEU A 468 -36.44 18.31 16.42
CA LEU A 468 -36.66 18.35 17.88
C LEU A 468 -37.11 19.74 18.36
N ARG A 469 -36.59 20.83 17.78
CA ARG A 469 -37.05 22.21 18.07
C ARG A 469 -38.48 22.45 17.63
N ILE A 470 -38.88 21.95 16.47
CA ILE A 470 -40.28 22.02 15.99
C ILE A 470 -41.21 21.21 16.88
N ILE A 471 -40.81 19.98 17.27
CA ILE A 471 -41.56 19.12 18.18
C ILE A 471 -41.72 19.77 19.55
N ALA A 472 -40.64 20.35 20.12
CA ALA A 472 -40.68 21.09 21.38
C ALA A 472 -41.65 22.28 21.33
N TYR A 473 -41.60 23.07 20.24
CA TYR A 473 -42.47 24.21 20.05
C TYR A 473 -43.95 23.80 19.95
N ILE A 474 -44.27 22.78 19.15
CA ILE A 474 -45.64 22.25 18.99
C ILE A 474 -46.15 21.63 20.30
N GLY A 475 -45.30 20.89 21.02
CA GLY A 475 -45.64 20.29 22.31
C GLY A 475 -46.06 21.34 23.34
N VAL A 476 -45.22 22.34 23.56
CA VAL A 476 -45.50 23.44 24.51
C VAL A 476 -46.70 24.30 24.07
N GLU A 477 -46.89 24.50 22.77
CA GLU A 477 -48.07 25.22 22.24
C GLU A 477 -49.38 24.43 22.41
N ASN A 478 -49.32 23.09 22.47
CA ASN A 478 -50.48 22.25 22.80
C ASN A 478 -50.72 22.19 24.31
N GLU A 479 -49.67 22.10 25.14
CA GLU A 479 -49.76 22.19 26.61
C GLU A 479 -50.39 23.52 27.08
N LEU A 480 -50.13 24.61 26.35
CA LEU A 480 -50.68 25.95 26.62
C LEU A 480 -52.17 26.08 26.28
N LYS A 481 -52.68 25.29 25.32
CA LYS A 481 -54.11 25.29 24.91
C LYS A 481 -55.01 24.52 25.88
N ASN A 482 -54.43 23.59 26.63
CA ASN A 482 -55.15 22.81 27.63
C ASN A 482 -55.21 23.62 28.94
N PRO A 483 -56.40 23.96 29.46
CA PRO A 483 -56.52 24.87 30.61
C PRO A 483 -55.90 24.31 31.90
N GLU A 484 -55.85 22.98 32.05
CA GLU A 484 -55.24 22.33 33.21
C GLU A 484 -53.70 22.42 33.21
N THR A 485 -53.05 22.29 32.05
CA THR A 485 -51.59 22.31 31.91
C THR A 485 -51.01 23.66 31.53
N ALA A 486 -51.83 24.69 31.30
CA ALA A 486 -51.38 26.03 30.91
C ALA A 486 -50.34 26.63 31.89
N HIS A 487 -50.45 26.33 33.18
CA HIS A 487 -49.52 26.76 34.22
C HIS A 487 -48.11 26.11 34.13
N LEU A 488 -47.98 24.97 33.44
CA LEU A 488 -46.74 24.21 33.23
C LEU A 488 -46.01 24.58 31.91
N GLY A 489 -46.56 25.52 31.13
CA GLY A 489 -46.08 25.84 29.77
C GLY A 489 -44.73 26.57 29.71
N ARG A 490 -44.67 27.69 28.98
CA ARG A 490 -43.39 28.39 28.69
C ARG A 490 -42.64 28.95 29.92
N LEU A 491 -43.27 28.96 31.10
CA LEU A 491 -42.78 29.57 32.34
C LEU A 491 -42.14 28.56 33.33
N LEU A 492 -42.11 27.26 33.03
CA LEU A 492 -41.51 26.26 33.91
C LEU A 492 -39.98 26.44 33.99
N PRO A 493 -39.37 26.68 35.17
CA PRO A 493 -37.92 26.87 35.29
C PRO A 493 -37.11 25.63 34.90
N ARG A 494 -35.96 25.83 34.24
CA ARG A 494 -35.12 24.76 33.64
C ARG A 494 -34.77 23.60 34.59
N ARG A 495 -34.62 23.86 35.89
CA ARG A 495 -34.33 22.84 36.92
C ARG A 495 -35.43 21.79 37.11
N TYR A 496 -36.66 22.07 36.65
CA TYR A 496 -37.81 21.17 36.74
C TYR A 496 -38.20 20.56 35.39
N TRP A 497 -37.40 20.77 34.34
CA TRP A 497 -37.64 20.11 33.06
C TRP A 497 -37.31 18.62 33.19
N ASN A 498 -38.08 17.78 32.49
CA ASN A 498 -37.75 16.36 32.36
C ASN A 498 -36.36 16.22 31.70
N ALA A 499 -35.53 15.30 32.20
CA ALA A 499 -34.21 15.01 31.63
C ALA A 499 -34.25 14.67 30.13
N TRP A 500 -35.37 14.11 29.66
CA TRP A 500 -35.61 13.76 28.25
C TRP A 500 -36.46 14.80 27.50
N ASP A 501 -36.59 16.03 28.00
CA ASP A 501 -37.33 17.08 27.30
C ASP A 501 -36.70 17.37 25.91
N PRO A 502 -37.48 17.41 24.82
CA PRO A 502 -36.95 17.63 23.47
C PRO A 502 -36.13 18.94 23.32
N THR A 503 -36.39 19.95 24.15
CA THR A 503 -35.58 21.18 24.18
C THR A 503 -34.13 20.87 24.58
N LEU A 504 -33.91 20.09 25.64
CA LEU A 504 -32.58 19.73 26.14
C LEU A 504 -31.84 18.85 25.13
N ILE A 505 -32.51 17.82 24.60
CA ILE A 505 -31.92 16.93 23.59
C ILE A 505 -31.51 17.75 22.35
N SER A 506 -32.34 18.69 21.90
CA SER A 506 -31.98 19.58 20.79
C SER A 506 -30.77 20.47 21.09
N GLU A 507 -30.57 20.92 22.33
CA GLU A 507 -29.38 21.71 22.71
C GLU A 507 -28.10 20.86 22.71
N CYS A 508 -28.17 19.63 23.22
CA CYS A 508 -27.05 18.69 23.17
C CYS A 508 -26.66 18.36 21.72
N VAL A 509 -27.64 17.96 20.88
CA VAL A 509 -27.41 17.64 19.47
C VAL A 509 -26.87 18.86 18.70
N PHE A 510 -27.39 20.07 18.96
CA PHE A 510 -26.89 21.31 18.37
C PHE A 510 -25.44 21.60 18.77
N ALA A 511 -25.08 21.42 20.04
CA ALA A 511 -23.72 21.60 20.52
C ALA A 511 -22.75 20.63 19.83
N THR A 512 -23.11 19.35 19.70
CA THR A 512 -22.33 18.35 18.95
C THR A 512 -22.19 18.72 17.47
N ALA A 513 -23.28 19.15 16.81
CA ALA A 513 -23.24 19.60 15.42
C ALA A 513 -22.30 20.79 15.22
N ASN A 514 -22.30 21.75 16.15
CA ASN A 514 -21.42 22.92 16.10
C ASN A 514 -19.93 22.56 16.24
N ILE A 515 -19.60 21.57 17.08
CA ILE A 515 -18.23 21.05 17.20
C ILE A 515 -17.78 20.42 15.87
N LEU A 516 -18.57 19.53 15.29
CA LEU A 516 -18.24 18.86 14.02
C LEU A 516 -18.15 19.85 12.83
N SER A 517 -19.04 20.84 12.81
CA SER A 517 -18.99 21.97 11.88
C SER A 517 -17.69 22.76 12.04
N SER A 518 -17.26 23.09 13.27
CA SER A 518 -15.98 23.78 13.47
C SER A 518 -14.78 22.96 12.97
N LEU A 519 -14.81 21.63 13.13
CA LEU A 519 -13.76 20.72 12.67
C LEU A 519 -13.61 20.74 11.13
N LYS A 520 -14.68 20.97 10.37
CA LYS A 520 -14.66 21.05 8.90
C LYS A 520 -13.70 22.14 8.38
N MET A 521 -13.39 23.17 9.17
CA MET A 521 -12.37 24.18 8.79
C MET A 521 -10.99 23.57 8.50
N VAL A 522 -10.65 22.43 9.10
CA VAL A 522 -9.40 21.70 8.82
C VAL A 522 -9.32 21.27 7.35
N HIS A 523 -10.45 21.03 6.68
CA HIS A 523 -10.48 20.71 5.25
C HIS A 523 -9.97 21.86 4.37
N LEU A 524 -10.15 23.13 4.78
CA LEU A 524 -9.65 24.29 4.02
C LEU A 524 -8.12 24.42 4.07
N PHE A 525 -7.46 23.81 5.07
CA PHE A 525 -5.99 23.83 5.17
C PHE A 525 -5.30 23.10 4.01
N THR A 526 -6.00 22.18 3.33
CA THR A 526 -5.53 21.48 2.11
C THR A 526 -5.04 22.43 1.01
N VAL A 527 -5.56 23.66 0.94
CA VAL A 527 -5.20 24.63 -0.11
C VAL A 527 -3.89 25.35 0.20
N ASN A 528 -3.47 25.42 1.47
CA ASN A 528 -2.23 26.08 1.88
C ASN A 528 -1.02 25.16 1.64
N PRO A 529 0.05 25.61 0.92
CA PRO A 529 1.27 24.84 0.72
C PRO A 529 1.97 24.32 1.97
N HIS A 530 1.85 25.00 3.12
CA HIS A 530 2.53 24.60 4.35
C HIS A 530 1.66 23.69 5.25
N LEU A 531 0.35 23.97 5.33
CA LEU A 531 -0.55 23.20 6.20
C LEU A 531 -1.13 21.96 5.52
N GLY A 532 -1.20 21.95 4.19
CA GLY A 532 -1.80 20.85 3.43
C GLY A 532 -1.09 19.50 3.61
N PRO A 533 0.24 19.39 3.42
CA PRO A 533 0.96 18.13 3.67
C PRO A 533 0.81 17.60 5.09
N LEU A 534 0.82 18.50 6.09
CA LEU A 534 0.64 18.17 7.51
C LEU A 534 -0.78 17.65 7.81
N GLN A 535 -1.80 18.26 7.21
CA GLN A 535 -3.20 17.84 7.36
C GLN A 535 -3.47 16.48 6.68
N ILE A 536 -2.83 16.21 5.54
CA ILE A 536 -2.93 14.93 4.83
C ILE A 536 -2.18 13.82 5.58
N SER A 537 -1.02 14.09 6.19
CA SER A 537 -0.31 13.08 6.98
C SER A 537 -1.07 12.73 8.26
N LEU A 538 -1.59 13.72 8.99
CA LEU A 538 -2.46 13.52 10.15
C LEU A 538 -3.67 12.64 9.80
N GLY A 539 -4.42 13.00 8.74
CA GLY A 539 -5.62 12.26 8.34
C GLY A 539 -5.39 10.80 7.96
N ARG A 540 -4.15 10.41 7.63
CA ARG A 540 -3.76 9.03 7.35
C ARG A 540 -3.30 8.26 8.58
N MET A 541 -2.54 8.91 9.46
CA MET A 541 -2.16 8.30 10.75
C MET A 541 -3.38 7.92 11.59
N VAL A 542 -4.50 8.64 11.46
CA VAL A 542 -5.79 8.29 12.09
C VAL A 542 -6.22 6.85 11.79
N ILE A 543 -5.96 6.31 10.60
CA ILE A 543 -6.32 4.92 10.25
C ILE A 543 -5.50 3.92 11.07
N ASP A 544 -4.22 4.22 11.36
CA ASP A 544 -3.37 3.37 12.20
C ASP A 544 -3.72 3.53 13.69
N ILE A 545 -4.07 4.75 14.13
CA ILE A 545 -4.61 5.02 15.47
C ILE A 545 -5.90 4.23 15.71
N ILE A 546 -6.82 4.14 14.73
CA ILE A 546 -8.06 3.36 14.86
C ILE A 546 -7.79 1.86 15.01
N LYS A 547 -6.83 1.30 14.25
CA LYS A 547 -6.40 -0.11 14.42
C LYS A 547 -5.86 -0.36 15.82
N PHE A 548 -5.06 0.58 16.34
CA PHE A 548 -4.52 0.48 17.68
C PHE A 548 -5.61 0.64 18.77
N PHE A 549 -6.55 1.55 18.56
CA PHE A 549 -7.68 1.79 19.46
C PHE A 549 -8.55 0.53 19.65
N PHE A 550 -8.65 -0.35 18.65
CA PHE A 550 -9.31 -1.65 18.80
C PHE A 550 -8.60 -2.56 19.81
N VAL A 551 -7.26 -2.65 19.75
CA VAL A 551 -6.46 -3.42 20.73
C VAL A 551 -6.62 -2.84 22.13
N TYR A 552 -6.57 -1.50 22.25
CA TYR A 552 -6.84 -0.82 23.52
C TYR A 552 -8.26 -1.10 24.04
N SER A 553 -9.28 -1.07 23.17
CA SER A 553 -10.68 -1.33 23.54
C SER A 553 -10.90 -2.73 24.09
N LEU A 554 -10.18 -3.74 23.58
CA LEU A 554 -10.21 -5.10 24.13
C LEU A 554 -9.64 -5.16 25.56
N VAL A 555 -8.54 -4.44 25.82
CA VAL A 555 -7.95 -4.35 27.17
C VAL A 555 -8.89 -3.61 28.12
N LEU A 556 -9.41 -2.44 27.70
CA LEU A 556 -10.40 -1.66 28.45
C LEU A 556 -11.62 -2.52 28.83
N PHE A 557 -12.19 -3.27 27.88
CA PHE A 557 -13.33 -4.13 28.10
C PHE A 557 -13.03 -5.29 29.05
N ALA A 558 -11.86 -5.95 28.92
CA ALA A 558 -11.46 -7.04 29.80
C ALA A 558 -11.32 -6.58 31.27
N PHE A 559 -10.66 -5.43 31.50
CA PHE A 559 -10.52 -4.86 32.85
C PHE A 559 -11.85 -4.30 33.39
N ALA A 560 -12.71 -3.72 32.55
CA ALA A 560 -14.04 -3.25 32.96
C ALA A 560 -14.92 -4.41 33.42
N CYS A 561 -14.95 -5.52 32.68
CA CYS A 561 -15.66 -6.74 33.09
C CYS A 561 -15.11 -7.29 34.42
N GLY A 562 -13.78 -7.32 34.59
CA GLY A 562 -13.14 -7.79 35.81
C GLY A 562 -13.44 -6.93 37.05
N LEU A 563 -13.38 -5.60 36.93
CA LEU A 563 -13.68 -4.68 38.03
C LEU A 563 -15.18 -4.61 38.33
N ASN A 564 -16.04 -4.63 37.32
CA ASN A 564 -17.49 -4.76 37.50
C ASN A 564 -17.82 -6.03 38.28
N GLN A 565 -17.28 -7.19 37.88
CA GLN A 565 -17.49 -8.45 38.58
C GLN A 565 -17.03 -8.41 40.06
N LEU A 566 -15.99 -7.64 40.36
CA LEU A 566 -15.46 -7.48 41.72
C LEU A 566 -16.30 -6.54 42.60
N PHE A 567 -16.87 -5.48 42.03
CA PHE A 567 -17.49 -4.37 42.78
C PHE A 567 -19.02 -4.26 42.65
N TRP A 568 -19.67 -4.91 41.68
CA TRP A 568 -21.11 -4.71 41.41
C TRP A 568 -21.99 -4.94 42.64
N TYR A 569 -21.67 -5.95 43.48
CA TYR A 569 -22.44 -6.27 44.69
C TYR A 569 -22.39 -5.14 45.72
N TYR A 570 -21.20 -4.59 45.98
CA TYR A 570 -21.03 -3.45 46.88
C TYR A 570 -21.72 -2.20 46.34
N ALA A 571 -21.59 -1.94 45.03
CA ALA A 571 -22.25 -0.81 44.40
C ALA A 571 -23.78 -0.93 44.39
N SER A 572 -24.33 -2.14 44.19
CA SER A 572 -25.77 -2.41 44.30
C SER A 572 -26.27 -2.20 45.74
N MET A 573 -25.49 -2.59 46.75
CA MET A 573 -25.83 -2.34 48.15
C MET A 573 -25.86 -0.84 48.46
N ARG A 574 -24.86 -0.07 48.00
CA ARG A 574 -24.80 1.38 48.16
C ARG A 574 -25.94 2.11 47.41
N ARG A 575 -26.35 1.61 46.23
CA ARG A 575 -27.50 2.14 45.47
C ARG A 575 -28.79 1.99 46.29
N ASN A 576 -29.05 0.81 46.86
CA ASN A 576 -30.22 0.56 47.70
C ASN A 576 -30.23 1.42 48.98
N GLU A 577 -29.08 1.61 49.64
CA GLU A 577 -28.96 2.53 50.80
C GLU A 577 -29.26 3.99 50.40
N CYS A 578 -28.79 4.41 49.23
CA CYS A 578 -29.06 5.75 48.72
C CYS A 578 -30.56 5.96 48.41
N ASP A 579 -31.20 5.00 47.74
CA ASP A 579 -32.64 5.04 47.44
C ASP A 579 -33.51 5.10 48.72
N GLN A 580 -33.03 4.52 49.82
CA GLN A 580 -33.69 4.57 51.14
C GLN A 580 -33.36 5.83 51.95
N SER A 581 -32.36 6.63 51.57
CA SER A 581 -31.89 7.77 52.38
C SER A 581 -32.94 8.88 52.59
N ASP A 582 -33.87 9.03 51.64
CA ASP A 582 -35.00 9.97 51.69
C ASP A 582 -36.19 9.44 52.52
N GLU A 583 -36.15 8.20 53.01
CA GLU A 583 -37.27 7.61 53.76
C GLU A 583 -37.40 8.24 55.16
N ILE A 584 -38.63 8.66 55.51
CA ILE A 584 -38.89 9.55 56.66
C ILE A 584 -38.56 8.89 58.02
N LEU A 585 -38.64 7.56 58.10
CA LEU A 585 -38.53 6.75 59.32
C LEU A 585 -37.08 6.51 59.82
N LEU A 586 -36.06 6.93 59.08
CA LEU A 586 -34.64 6.73 59.46
C LEU A 586 -34.21 7.64 60.61
N SER A 587 -33.37 7.12 61.51
CA SER A 587 -32.69 7.91 62.54
C SER A 587 -31.69 8.89 61.90
N GLN A 588 -31.43 10.02 62.58
CA GLN A 588 -30.61 11.09 62.02
C GLN A 588 -29.17 10.66 61.69
N GLU A 589 -28.60 9.74 62.48
CA GLU A 589 -27.29 9.14 62.21
C GLU A 589 -27.31 8.22 60.98
N MET A 590 -28.31 7.33 60.86
CA MET A 590 -28.42 6.44 59.68
C MET A 590 -28.75 7.22 58.40
N ARG A 591 -29.52 8.32 58.47
CA ARG A 591 -29.82 9.15 57.29
C ARG A 591 -28.55 9.80 56.73
N GLU A 592 -27.71 10.40 57.57
CA GLU A 592 -26.42 10.95 57.08
C GLU A 592 -25.51 9.83 56.57
N ASP A 593 -25.48 8.67 57.25
CA ASP A 593 -24.62 7.55 56.85
C ASP A 593 -25.05 6.89 55.52
N TYR A 594 -26.36 6.84 55.21
CA TYR A 594 -26.90 6.41 53.90
C TYR A 594 -26.72 7.47 52.83
N LYS A 595 -26.81 8.76 53.19
CA LYS A 595 -26.54 9.88 52.29
C LYS A 595 -25.05 9.94 51.87
N THR A 596 -24.12 9.41 52.67
CA THR A 596 -22.74 9.20 52.18
C THR A 596 -22.65 8.13 51.10
N SER A 597 -23.51 7.10 51.13
CA SER A 597 -23.58 6.04 50.12
C SER A 597 -24.06 6.55 48.75
N CYS A 598 -24.78 7.68 48.71
CA CYS A 598 -25.14 8.39 47.47
C CYS A 598 -23.96 9.09 46.76
N ASN A 599 -22.75 9.08 47.31
CA ASN A 599 -21.60 9.71 46.65
C ASN A 599 -21.25 8.96 45.34
N PRO A 600 -21.14 9.63 44.17
CA PRO A 600 -20.85 9.00 42.87
C PRO A 600 -19.56 8.15 42.86
N LYS A 601 -18.64 8.43 43.78
CA LYS A 601 -17.49 7.57 44.12
C LYS A 601 -17.85 6.09 44.20
N PHE A 602 -18.94 5.74 44.89
CA PHE A 602 -19.35 4.35 45.11
C PHE A 602 -20.10 3.73 43.92
N SER A 603 -20.55 4.54 42.93
CA SER A 603 -21.13 4.02 41.68
C SER A 603 -20.08 3.66 40.62
N SER A 604 -18.79 3.98 40.83
CA SER A 604 -17.71 3.89 39.83
C SER A 604 -17.55 2.54 39.10
N PHE A 605 -18.06 1.46 39.69
CA PHE A 605 -18.04 0.10 39.13
C PHE A 605 -19.37 -0.64 39.35
N SER A 606 -20.51 0.08 39.32
CA SER A 606 -21.85 -0.51 39.51
C SER A 606 -22.31 -1.33 38.32
N ASP A 607 -22.09 -0.78 37.13
CA ASP A 607 -22.58 -1.28 35.85
C ASP A 607 -21.40 -1.32 34.86
N LEU A 608 -21.46 -2.21 33.87
CA LEU A 608 -20.36 -2.39 32.92
C LEU A 608 -20.05 -1.09 32.14
N PHE A 609 -21.07 -0.32 31.78
CA PHE A 609 -20.89 0.96 31.08
C PHE A 609 -20.19 2.01 31.96
N VAL A 610 -20.59 2.13 33.23
CA VAL A 610 -19.93 3.03 34.19
C VAL A 610 -18.49 2.60 34.45
N SER A 611 -18.24 1.28 34.52
CA SER A 611 -16.90 0.70 34.65
C SER A 611 -16.00 0.98 33.43
N LEU A 612 -16.57 1.03 32.22
CA LEU A 612 -15.87 1.43 31.00
C LEU A 612 -15.55 2.93 31.00
N GLU A 613 -16.51 3.77 31.41
CA GLU A 613 -16.32 5.21 31.52
C GLU A 613 -15.24 5.56 32.56
N THR A 614 -15.25 4.94 33.74
CA THR A 614 -14.24 5.19 34.76
C THR A 614 -12.86 4.74 34.29
N LEU A 615 -12.71 3.52 33.77
CA LEU A 615 -11.41 3.10 33.22
C LEU A 615 -10.93 3.97 32.06
N PHE A 616 -11.83 4.51 31.22
CA PHE A 616 -11.47 5.48 30.19
C PHE A 616 -10.93 6.79 30.79
N TRP A 617 -11.65 7.43 31.72
CA TRP A 617 -11.22 8.69 32.33
C TRP A 617 -9.94 8.54 33.17
N SER A 618 -9.67 7.34 33.69
CA SER A 618 -8.45 7.06 34.46
C SER A 618 -7.13 7.19 33.67
N ILE A 619 -7.15 7.04 32.34
CA ILE A 619 -5.97 7.28 31.49
C ILE A 619 -5.50 8.73 31.57
N PHE A 620 -6.44 9.67 31.74
CA PHE A 620 -6.14 11.09 31.90
C PHE A 620 -5.79 11.47 33.34
N GLY A 621 -5.69 10.50 34.26
CA GLY A 621 -5.39 10.73 35.67
C GLY A 621 -6.52 11.38 36.47
N MET A 622 -7.75 11.37 35.96
CA MET A 622 -8.91 12.01 36.62
C MET A 622 -9.63 11.10 37.63
N ILE A 623 -9.06 9.93 37.96
CA ILE A 623 -9.65 8.96 38.89
C ILE A 623 -8.63 8.54 39.94
N ASP A 624 -9.02 8.78 41.19
CA ASP A 624 -8.21 8.52 42.36
C ASP A 624 -8.31 7.08 42.86
N LEU A 625 -7.25 6.62 43.52
CA LEU A 625 -7.21 5.37 44.29
C LEU A 625 -8.29 5.30 45.38
N GLU A 626 -8.85 6.45 45.75
CA GLU A 626 -9.99 6.57 46.65
C GLU A 626 -11.24 5.84 46.14
N ASN A 627 -11.49 5.80 44.82
CA ASN A 627 -12.71 5.21 44.25
C ASN A 627 -12.78 3.67 44.42
N PHE A 628 -11.69 3.05 44.85
CA PHE A 628 -11.60 1.62 45.16
C PHE A 628 -11.75 1.32 46.67
N ARG A 629 -11.85 2.35 47.52
CA ARG A 629 -11.99 2.18 48.97
C ARG A 629 -13.44 1.88 49.34
N LEU A 630 -13.65 0.73 49.98
CA LEU A 630 -14.96 0.29 50.47
C LEU A 630 -15.28 0.95 51.82
N LYS A 631 -16.57 0.94 52.20
CA LYS A 631 -17.04 1.38 53.53
C LYS A 631 -16.81 0.28 54.56
N GLU A 632 -16.92 -0.97 54.13
CA GLU A 632 -16.61 -2.18 54.88
C GLU A 632 -15.09 -2.45 54.93
N ASN A 633 -14.63 -3.11 56.00
CA ASN A 633 -13.24 -3.51 56.19
C ASN A 633 -12.83 -4.74 55.35
N HIS A 634 -13.29 -4.84 54.10
CA HIS A 634 -12.96 -5.92 53.17
C HIS A 634 -11.65 -5.64 52.41
N ALA A 635 -10.54 -5.59 53.16
CA ALA A 635 -9.22 -5.24 52.66
C ALA A 635 -8.74 -6.09 51.46
N VAL A 636 -9.17 -7.35 51.36
CA VAL A 636 -8.82 -8.23 50.22
C VAL A 636 -9.44 -7.72 48.92
N THR A 637 -10.73 -7.37 48.92
CA THR A 637 -11.42 -6.83 47.74
C THR A 637 -10.85 -5.47 47.33
N GLU A 638 -10.63 -4.57 48.30
CA GLU A 638 -10.00 -3.26 48.05
C GLU A 638 -8.59 -3.42 47.47
N TRP A 639 -7.77 -4.32 48.04
CA TRP A 639 -6.43 -4.61 47.53
C TRP A 639 -6.48 -5.17 46.10
N THR A 640 -7.32 -6.19 45.84
CA THR A 640 -7.47 -6.76 44.50
C THR A 640 -7.92 -5.72 43.48
N GLY A 641 -8.88 -4.86 43.82
CA GLY A 641 -9.34 -3.78 42.93
C GLY A 641 -8.23 -2.78 42.61
N LYS A 642 -7.48 -2.33 43.63
CA LYS A 642 -6.32 -1.45 43.45
C LYS A 642 -5.20 -2.12 42.63
N THR A 643 -4.96 -3.42 42.79
CA THR A 643 -3.99 -4.18 41.99
C THR A 643 -4.44 -4.36 40.54
N MET A 644 -5.73 -4.65 40.29
CA MET A 644 -6.28 -4.72 38.94
C MET A 644 -6.20 -3.35 38.24
N PHE A 645 -6.54 -2.27 38.93
CA PHE A 645 -6.39 -0.91 38.41
C PHE A 645 -4.93 -0.53 38.15
N GLY A 646 -4.01 -0.88 39.06
CA GLY A 646 -2.57 -0.66 38.88
C GLY A 646 -2.00 -1.41 37.69
N THR A 647 -2.39 -2.68 37.49
CA THR A 647 -1.95 -3.46 36.32
C THR A 647 -2.56 -2.93 35.01
N TYR A 648 -3.82 -2.48 35.02
CA TYR A 648 -4.41 -1.73 33.91
C TYR A 648 -3.63 -0.46 33.59
N GLY A 649 -3.24 0.34 34.59
CA GLY A 649 -2.44 1.55 34.40
C GLY A 649 -1.07 1.27 33.78
N VAL A 650 -0.37 0.23 34.23
CA VAL A 650 0.91 -0.22 33.63
C VAL A 650 0.70 -0.64 32.17
N ILE A 651 -0.32 -1.45 31.88
CA ILE A 651 -0.57 -1.93 30.51
C ILE A 651 -1.01 -0.78 29.59
N SER A 652 -1.93 0.08 30.01
CA SER A 652 -2.48 1.17 29.18
C SER A 652 -1.49 2.33 29.00
N ILE A 653 -0.90 2.83 30.08
CA ILE A 653 -0.07 4.05 30.06
C ILE A 653 1.41 3.73 29.77
N ILE A 654 1.97 2.65 30.31
CA ILE A 654 3.40 2.34 30.11
C ILE A 654 3.63 1.49 28.86
N VAL A 655 2.79 0.47 28.60
CA VAL A 655 2.99 -0.41 27.43
C VAL A 655 2.28 0.15 26.19
N LEU A 656 0.95 0.30 26.22
CA LEU A 656 0.16 0.63 25.03
C LEU A 656 0.46 2.05 24.51
N LEU A 657 0.50 3.07 25.36
CA LEU A 657 0.80 4.44 24.91
C LEU A 657 2.20 4.57 24.29
N ASN A 658 3.22 3.92 24.83
CA ASN A 658 4.56 3.91 24.23
C ASN A 658 4.61 3.15 22.90
N MET A 659 3.88 2.02 22.78
CA MET A 659 3.73 1.32 21.51
C MET A 659 3.00 2.17 20.46
N LEU A 660 1.99 2.94 20.86
CA LEU A 660 1.28 3.88 19.97
C LEU A 660 2.23 5.00 19.48
N ILE A 661 3.05 5.58 20.35
CA ILE A 661 4.05 6.60 19.96
C ILE A 661 5.04 6.00 18.95
N ALA A 662 5.57 4.80 19.19
CA ALA A 662 6.49 4.13 18.27
C ALA A 662 5.83 3.83 16.91
N MET A 663 4.59 3.35 16.90
CA MET A 663 3.82 3.08 15.69
C MET A 663 3.55 4.36 14.89
N MET A 664 3.08 5.43 15.55
CA MET A 664 2.84 6.73 14.91
C MET A 664 4.13 7.34 14.34
N SER A 665 5.26 7.21 15.02
CA SER A 665 6.56 7.70 14.53
C SER A 665 6.95 7.02 13.20
N ASN A 666 6.90 5.67 13.16
CA ASN A 666 7.21 4.91 11.94
C ASN A 666 6.20 5.20 10.80
N SER A 667 4.90 5.25 11.10
CA SER A 667 3.87 5.60 10.12
C SER A 667 4.06 7.03 9.60
N TYR A 668 4.40 8.00 10.46
CA TYR A 668 4.66 9.38 10.05
C TYR A 668 5.83 9.45 9.06
N GLN A 669 6.96 8.77 9.32
CA GLN A 669 8.11 8.78 8.41
C GLN A 669 7.73 8.22 7.03
N TYR A 670 7.03 7.08 6.98
CA TYR A 670 6.59 6.49 5.72
C TYR A 670 5.63 7.40 4.94
N ILE A 671 4.67 8.02 5.62
CA ILE A 671 3.68 8.92 5.01
C ILE A 671 4.34 10.24 4.57
N SER A 672 5.22 10.81 5.39
CA SER A 672 5.94 12.08 5.14
C SER A 672 6.73 12.03 3.83
N ASN A 673 7.43 10.92 3.57
CA ASN A 673 8.20 10.70 2.34
C ASN A 673 7.35 10.80 1.05
N GLN A 674 6.04 10.61 1.13
CA GLN A 674 5.12 10.70 -0.01
C GLN A 674 4.18 11.91 0.07
N ALA A 675 4.06 12.56 1.25
CA ALA A 675 3.02 13.53 1.58
C ALA A 675 2.88 14.66 0.55
N ASP A 676 3.98 15.10 -0.03
CA ASP A 676 4.01 16.17 -1.03
C ASP A 676 3.28 15.79 -2.34
N THR A 677 3.40 14.53 -2.78
CA THR A 677 2.70 14.01 -3.97
C THR A 677 1.21 13.82 -3.69
N GLU A 678 0.88 13.44 -2.45
CA GLU A 678 -0.47 13.10 -2.04
C GLU A 678 -1.29 14.35 -1.70
N TRP A 679 -0.64 15.35 -1.13
CA TRP A 679 -1.18 16.70 -1.00
C TRP A 679 -1.46 17.33 -2.37
N LYS A 680 -0.51 17.25 -3.32
CA LYS A 680 -0.74 17.74 -4.70
C LYS A 680 -1.94 17.03 -5.35
N PHE A 681 -2.07 15.71 -5.18
CA PHE A 681 -3.23 14.94 -5.66
C PHE A 681 -4.55 15.39 -5.00
N ALA A 682 -4.59 15.49 -3.66
CA ALA A 682 -5.79 15.91 -2.92
C ALA A 682 -6.20 17.36 -3.29
N ARG A 683 -5.24 18.27 -3.38
CA ARG A 683 -5.44 19.66 -3.84
C ARG A 683 -5.98 19.72 -5.26
N SER A 684 -5.46 18.89 -6.17
CA SER A 684 -5.96 18.83 -7.55
C SER A 684 -7.39 18.29 -7.64
N ARG A 685 -7.76 17.30 -6.81
CA ARG A 685 -9.14 16.82 -6.70
C ARG A 685 -10.08 17.95 -6.28
N LEU A 686 -9.72 18.69 -5.21
CA LEU A 686 -10.47 19.86 -4.74
C LEU A 686 -10.58 20.93 -5.83
N TRP A 687 -9.50 21.24 -6.56
CA TRP A 687 -9.54 22.26 -7.61
C TRP A 687 -10.52 21.93 -8.75
N ILE A 688 -10.64 20.64 -9.11
CA ILE A 688 -11.50 20.19 -10.21
C ILE A 688 -12.99 20.33 -9.87
N GLU A 689 -13.41 20.15 -8.62
CA GLU A 689 -14.79 20.42 -8.18
C GLU A 689 -15.22 21.87 -8.49
N TYR A 690 -14.31 22.84 -8.33
CA TYR A 690 -14.58 24.25 -8.65
C TYR A 690 -14.36 24.62 -10.12
N PHE A 691 -13.82 23.74 -10.97
CA PHE A 691 -13.73 23.98 -12.40
C PHE A 691 -15.11 23.88 -13.07
N GLU A 692 -15.95 22.96 -12.60
CA GLU A 692 -17.27 22.73 -13.16
C GLU A 692 -18.25 23.89 -12.96
N GLU A 693 -19.22 24.02 -13.87
CA GLU A 693 -20.15 25.16 -13.90
C GLU A 693 -21.42 24.94 -13.07
N SER A 694 -21.53 23.77 -12.44
CA SER A 694 -22.71 23.27 -11.73
C SER A 694 -22.90 23.88 -10.33
N ALA A 695 -21.84 24.29 -9.63
CA ALA A 695 -21.87 24.71 -8.23
C ALA A 695 -21.26 26.12 -7.99
N THR A 696 -21.70 27.12 -8.75
CA THR A 696 -21.13 28.48 -8.71
C THR A 696 -21.60 29.35 -7.54
N LEU A 697 -22.74 29.04 -6.92
CA LEU A 697 -23.32 29.80 -5.81
C LEU A 697 -23.00 29.16 -4.46
N PRO A 698 -22.50 29.92 -3.47
CA PRO A 698 -22.33 29.43 -2.11
C PRO A 698 -23.69 29.33 -1.38
N PRO A 699 -23.81 28.47 -0.35
CA PRO A 699 -24.88 28.58 0.65
C PRO A 699 -24.92 30.01 1.23
N PRO A 700 -26.09 30.56 1.62
CA PRO A 700 -27.44 30.02 1.44
C PRO A 700 -28.00 30.26 0.03
N PHE A 701 -27.34 31.10 -0.78
CA PHE A 701 -27.83 31.55 -2.09
C PHE A 701 -28.02 30.43 -3.12
N ASN A 702 -27.41 29.26 -2.91
CA ASN A 702 -27.62 28.05 -3.72
C ASN A 702 -29.07 27.54 -3.75
N ILE A 703 -29.90 27.86 -2.73
CA ILE A 703 -31.32 27.47 -2.70
C ILE A 703 -32.13 28.22 -3.76
N ILE A 704 -31.78 29.47 -4.06
CA ILE A 704 -32.58 30.34 -4.92
C ILE A 704 -32.44 29.86 -6.38
N PRO A 705 -33.49 29.26 -6.98
CA PRO A 705 -33.36 28.68 -8.30
C PRO A 705 -33.20 29.80 -9.33
N SER A 706 -32.21 29.67 -10.23
CA SER A 706 -32.09 30.61 -11.34
C SER A 706 -33.39 30.63 -12.17
N PRO A 707 -33.81 31.76 -12.76
CA PRO A 707 -35.04 31.82 -13.57
C PRO A 707 -35.08 30.81 -14.73
N LYS A 708 -33.90 30.39 -15.21
CA LYS A 708 -33.75 29.33 -16.21
C LYS A 708 -33.96 27.93 -15.64
N ALA A 709 -33.55 27.67 -14.41
CA ALA A 709 -33.78 26.38 -13.75
C ALA A 709 -35.29 26.15 -13.55
N ILE A 710 -36.04 27.17 -13.12
CA ILE A 710 -37.51 27.12 -13.04
C ILE A 710 -38.11 26.79 -14.41
N TYR A 711 -37.67 27.47 -15.48
CA TYR A 711 -38.12 27.18 -16.85
C TYR A 711 -37.79 25.74 -17.29
N TYR A 712 -36.59 25.22 -17.01
CA TYR A 712 -36.22 23.84 -17.36
C TYR A 712 -36.97 22.80 -16.52
N VAL A 713 -37.22 23.05 -15.23
CA VAL A 713 -38.06 22.17 -14.39
C VAL A 713 -39.51 22.17 -14.89
N PHE A 714 -40.05 23.33 -15.28
CA PHE A 714 -41.38 23.43 -15.87
C PHE A 714 -41.46 22.75 -17.25
N GLN A 715 -40.40 22.85 -18.06
CA GLN A 715 -40.30 22.12 -19.33
C GLN A 715 -40.15 20.61 -19.11
N TRP A 716 -39.38 20.17 -18.11
CA TRP A 716 -39.24 18.76 -17.75
C TRP A 716 -40.55 18.17 -17.24
N LEU A 717 -41.27 18.87 -16.36
CA LEU A 717 -42.64 18.53 -15.95
C LEU A 717 -43.59 18.45 -17.16
N LYS A 718 -43.48 19.40 -18.10
CA LYS A 718 -44.26 19.39 -19.35
C LYS A 718 -43.89 18.23 -20.28
N GLU A 719 -42.63 17.80 -20.32
CA GLU A 719 -42.17 16.62 -21.07
C GLU A 719 -42.56 15.30 -20.36
N LEU A 720 -42.70 15.31 -19.04
CA LEU A 720 -43.26 14.21 -18.25
C LEU A 720 -44.76 14.03 -18.52
N CYS A 721 -45.53 15.13 -18.55
CA CYS A 721 -46.97 15.12 -18.82
C CYS A 721 -47.33 14.93 -20.31
N CYS A 722 -46.52 15.45 -21.25
CA CYS A 722 -46.77 15.38 -22.69
C CYS A 722 -45.80 14.43 -23.41
N ARG A 723 -45.62 13.21 -22.89
CA ARG A 723 -44.56 12.27 -23.33
C ARG A 723 -44.78 11.63 -24.72
N GLN A 724 -45.90 11.91 -25.39
CA GLN A 724 -46.23 11.38 -26.72
C GLN A 724 -46.71 12.49 -27.68
N TYR A 725 -46.36 12.35 -28.96
CA TYR A 725 -46.71 13.23 -30.09
C TYR A 725 -46.07 14.64 -30.15
N SER A 726 -44.82 14.73 -30.66
CA SER A 726 -44.48 15.44 -31.92
C SER A 726 -42.95 15.62 -32.08
N LEU A 727 -42.47 15.82 -33.33
CA LEU A 727 -41.09 16.15 -33.77
C LEU A 727 -40.11 15.03 -34.23
N LYS A 728 -40.60 13.88 -34.72
CA LYS A 728 -39.71 12.83 -35.29
C LYS A 728 -39.29 13.00 -36.77
N LYS A 729 -39.95 13.85 -37.58
CA LYS A 729 -39.73 13.87 -39.06
C LYS A 729 -38.91 15.06 -39.63
N TYR A 730 -38.92 16.25 -39.02
CA TYR A 730 -38.24 17.44 -39.60
C TYR A 730 -36.74 17.60 -39.23
N ARG A 731 -36.18 16.71 -38.38
CA ARG A 731 -34.80 16.83 -37.86
C ARG A 731 -33.75 16.01 -38.63
N SER A 732 -34.13 15.11 -39.53
CA SER A 732 -33.22 14.07 -40.07
C SER A 732 -32.10 14.61 -40.99
N ALA A 733 -32.44 15.39 -42.02
CA ALA A 733 -31.46 15.87 -43.02
C ALA A 733 -30.37 16.77 -42.41
N LYS A 734 -30.75 17.67 -41.48
CA LYS A 734 -29.81 18.56 -40.78
C LYS A 734 -28.94 17.82 -39.74
N LYS A 735 -29.29 16.58 -39.38
CA LYS A 735 -28.51 15.72 -38.47
C LYS A 735 -27.32 15.06 -39.20
N SER A 736 -27.48 14.66 -40.46
CA SER A 736 -26.41 14.03 -41.26
C SER A 736 -25.19 14.94 -41.42
N MET A 737 -25.35 16.15 -41.98
CA MET A 737 -24.23 17.10 -42.15
C MET A 737 -23.60 17.57 -40.82
N ARG A 738 -24.37 17.58 -39.71
CA ARG A 738 -23.83 17.89 -38.38
C ARG A 738 -23.02 16.72 -37.82
N LEU A 739 -23.52 15.50 -37.96
CA LEU A 739 -22.81 14.28 -37.57
C LEU A 739 -21.50 14.14 -38.36
N GLN A 740 -21.51 14.41 -39.67
CA GLN A 740 -20.29 14.40 -40.48
C GLN A 740 -19.26 15.46 -40.04
N LYS A 741 -19.71 16.66 -39.63
CA LYS A 741 -18.82 17.67 -39.03
C LYS A 741 -18.24 17.21 -37.69
N ILE A 742 -19.06 16.59 -36.84
CA ILE A 742 -18.65 16.03 -35.54
C ILE A 742 -17.63 14.91 -35.74
N LEU A 743 -17.91 13.94 -36.61
CA LEU A 743 -16.99 12.85 -36.96
C LEU A 743 -15.67 13.38 -37.52
N LYS A 744 -15.70 14.41 -38.38
CA LYS A 744 -14.48 15.06 -38.89
C LYS A 744 -13.68 15.73 -37.77
N THR A 745 -14.33 16.40 -36.81
CA THR A 745 -13.62 16.97 -35.66
C THR A 745 -13.04 15.91 -34.73
N VAL A 746 -13.79 14.82 -34.45
CA VAL A 746 -13.32 13.70 -33.61
C VAL A 746 -12.14 12.99 -34.27
N SER A 747 -12.20 12.71 -35.57
CA SER A 747 -11.08 12.13 -36.32
C SER A 747 -9.87 13.07 -36.33
N GLN A 748 -10.06 14.39 -36.39
CA GLN A 748 -8.96 15.34 -36.33
C GLN A 748 -8.34 15.43 -34.93
N THR A 749 -9.14 15.35 -33.85
CA THR A 749 -8.60 15.29 -32.48
C THR A 749 -7.89 13.98 -32.20
N GLU A 750 -8.41 12.85 -32.70
CA GLU A 750 -7.76 11.54 -32.65
C GLU A 750 -6.39 11.59 -33.33
N ASN A 751 -6.34 12.02 -34.61
CA ASN A 751 -5.10 12.09 -35.37
C ASN A 751 -4.07 13.03 -34.72
N ASN A 752 -4.51 14.17 -34.17
CA ASN A 752 -3.64 15.07 -33.42
C ASN A 752 -3.10 14.43 -32.13
N TYR A 753 -3.95 13.71 -31.39
CA TYR A 753 -3.54 13.00 -30.17
C TYR A 753 -2.54 11.88 -30.49
N GLN A 754 -2.83 11.04 -31.48
CA GLN A 754 -1.95 9.96 -31.92
C GLN A 754 -0.59 10.50 -32.42
N PHE A 755 -0.58 11.63 -33.14
CA PHE A 755 0.65 12.30 -33.55
C PHE A 755 1.48 12.79 -32.35
N VAL A 756 0.84 13.42 -31.36
CA VAL A 756 1.50 13.83 -30.11
C VAL A 756 2.03 12.61 -29.36
N MET A 757 1.22 11.55 -29.20
CA MET A 757 1.59 10.33 -28.49
C MET A 757 2.80 9.65 -29.11
N ARG A 758 2.83 9.46 -30.45
CA ARG A 758 3.97 8.88 -31.15
C ARG A 758 5.26 9.68 -30.93
N ASN A 759 5.17 11.00 -30.88
CA ASN A 759 6.32 11.86 -30.61
C ASN A 759 6.79 11.76 -29.15
N LEU A 760 5.89 11.58 -28.19
CA LEU A 760 6.24 11.38 -26.77
C LEU A 760 6.87 10.01 -26.54
N VAL A 761 6.27 8.94 -27.07
CA VAL A 761 6.81 7.57 -27.01
C VAL A 761 8.21 7.52 -27.62
N LYS A 762 8.42 8.13 -28.80
CA LYS A 762 9.75 8.19 -29.42
C LYS A 762 10.78 8.96 -28.58
N ARG A 763 10.38 10.08 -27.93
CA ARG A 763 11.26 10.81 -26.98
C ARG A 763 11.56 9.98 -25.73
N TYR A 764 10.55 9.29 -25.20
CA TYR A 764 10.65 8.45 -24.02
C TYR A 764 11.63 7.30 -24.23
N ILE A 765 11.45 6.49 -25.27
CA ILE A 765 12.34 5.36 -25.60
C ILE A 765 13.78 5.86 -25.77
N SER A 766 13.97 6.92 -26.57
CA SER A 766 15.30 7.51 -26.79
C SER A 766 15.95 8.02 -25.49
N GLN A 767 15.17 8.58 -24.55
CA GLN A 767 15.66 9.02 -23.25
C GLN A 767 15.98 7.83 -22.33
N VAL A 768 15.17 6.75 -22.37
CA VAL A 768 15.38 5.53 -21.57
C VAL A 768 16.64 4.80 -22.03
N GLN A 769 16.81 4.57 -23.34
CA GLN A 769 18.01 3.94 -23.90
C GLN A 769 19.28 4.72 -23.53
N HIS A 770 19.29 6.04 -23.73
CA HIS A 770 20.42 6.90 -23.37
C HIS A 770 20.65 6.98 -21.84
N ASN A 771 19.61 6.81 -21.01
CA ASN A 771 19.78 6.74 -19.56
C ASN A 771 20.34 5.38 -19.13
N LYS A 772 19.95 4.29 -19.79
CA LYS A 772 20.46 2.93 -19.56
C LYS A 772 21.97 2.87 -19.82
N GLN A 773 22.40 3.31 -21.01
CA GLN A 773 23.81 3.47 -21.40
C GLN A 773 24.65 4.36 -20.47
N LYS A 774 24.02 5.20 -19.64
CA LYS A 774 24.69 6.07 -18.65
C LYS A 774 24.64 5.53 -17.22
N ALA A 775 23.73 4.60 -16.95
CA ALA A 775 23.55 3.97 -15.65
C ALA A 775 24.32 2.65 -15.55
N GLU A 776 24.60 2.00 -16.67
CA GLU A 776 25.46 0.84 -16.79
C GLU A 776 26.88 1.17 -16.32
N THR A 777 27.24 0.59 -15.17
CA THR A 777 28.61 0.56 -14.66
C THR A 777 29.29 -0.66 -15.22
N VAL A 778 30.53 -0.51 -15.73
CA VAL A 778 31.32 -1.61 -16.29
C VAL A 778 31.31 -2.83 -15.36
N THR A 779 30.78 -3.95 -15.85
CA THR A 779 30.59 -5.18 -15.06
C THR A 779 31.80 -6.13 -15.17
N GLU A 780 31.76 -7.29 -14.50
CA GLU A 780 32.74 -8.36 -14.78
C GLU A 780 32.45 -9.04 -16.14
N GLU A 781 31.20 -9.01 -16.62
CA GLU A 781 30.77 -9.62 -17.87
C GLU A 781 31.35 -8.86 -19.08
N ASP A 782 31.22 -7.53 -19.16
CA ASP A 782 31.81 -6.71 -20.24
C ASP A 782 33.36 -6.85 -20.33
N ILE A 783 34.03 -7.10 -19.19
CA ILE A 783 35.48 -7.35 -19.15
C ILE A 783 35.80 -8.78 -19.64
N ASN A 784 34.89 -9.73 -19.44
CA ASN A 784 35.02 -11.10 -19.94
C ASN A 784 34.70 -11.20 -21.43
N GLU A 785 33.70 -10.47 -21.93
CA GLU A 785 33.37 -10.22 -23.34
C GLU A 785 34.62 -9.73 -24.10
N LEU A 786 35.16 -8.56 -23.72
CA LEU A 786 36.38 -8.00 -24.33
C LEU A 786 37.57 -8.95 -24.28
N LYS A 787 37.70 -9.74 -23.21
CA LYS A 787 38.74 -10.76 -23.06
C LYS A 787 38.50 -11.97 -23.97
N GLN A 788 37.24 -12.30 -24.28
CA GLN A 788 36.89 -13.34 -25.24
C GLN A 788 37.17 -12.88 -26.66
N ASP A 789 36.82 -11.65 -27.04
CA ASP A 789 37.13 -11.07 -28.36
C ASP A 789 38.62 -11.06 -28.64
N ILE A 790 39.43 -10.64 -27.66
CA ILE A 790 40.90 -10.72 -27.76
C ILE A 790 41.38 -12.18 -27.90
N SER A 791 40.63 -13.14 -27.36
CA SER A 791 40.98 -14.56 -27.43
C SER A 791 40.58 -15.19 -28.77
N SER A 792 39.36 -14.95 -29.27
CA SER A 792 38.87 -15.41 -30.58
C SER A 792 39.70 -14.79 -31.70
N PHE A 793 39.88 -13.47 -31.73
CA PHE A 793 40.73 -12.77 -32.70
C PHE A 793 42.15 -13.34 -32.76
N ARG A 794 42.73 -13.70 -31.60
CA ARG A 794 44.05 -14.35 -31.56
C ARG A 794 44.03 -15.75 -32.19
N TYR A 795 42.97 -16.54 -31.98
CA TYR A 795 42.84 -17.87 -32.59
C TYR A 795 42.58 -17.76 -34.10
N GLU A 796 41.73 -16.84 -34.52
CA GLU A 796 41.45 -16.54 -35.94
C GLU A 796 42.73 -16.10 -36.68
N LEU A 797 43.47 -15.13 -36.13
CA LEU A 797 44.72 -14.66 -36.71
C LEU A 797 45.80 -15.75 -36.79
N LEU A 798 45.85 -16.65 -35.81
CA LEU A 798 46.72 -17.84 -35.88
C LEU A 798 46.26 -18.84 -36.94
N SER A 799 44.94 -19.04 -37.10
CA SER A 799 44.36 -19.90 -38.14
C SER A 799 44.67 -19.37 -39.54
N ILE A 800 44.45 -18.07 -39.79
CA ILE A 800 44.75 -17.40 -41.07
C ILE A 800 46.25 -17.53 -41.41
N LEU A 801 47.14 -17.29 -40.45
CA LEU A 801 48.59 -17.45 -40.66
C LEU A 801 48.96 -18.91 -40.96
N GLY A 802 48.34 -19.87 -40.26
CA GLY A 802 48.54 -21.30 -40.52
C GLY A 802 48.06 -21.74 -41.91
N GLN A 803 46.87 -21.30 -42.33
CA GLN A 803 46.32 -21.54 -43.67
C GLN A 803 47.17 -20.92 -44.78
N ALA A 804 47.75 -19.73 -44.52
CA ALA A 804 48.71 -19.09 -45.42
C ALA A 804 50.10 -19.76 -45.44
N GLY A 805 50.28 -20.89 -44.75
CA GLY A 805 51.52 -21.67 -44.75
C GLY A 805 52.64 -21.07 -43.88
N PHE A 806 52.36 -20.03 -43.09
CA PHE A 806 53.32 -19.55 -42.11
C PHE A 806 53.47 -20.56 -40.98
N ASN A 807 54.70 -20.74 -40.52
CA ASN A 807 55.01 -21.69 -39.46
C ASN A 807 54.61 -21.11 -38.09
N THR A 808 53.30 -21.09 -37.82
CA THR A 808 52.72 -20.84 -36.51
C THR A 808 53.14 -21.97 -35.58
N GLY A 809 54.35 -21.85 -35.03
CA GLY A 809 55.01 -22.93 -34.29
C GLY A 809 54.17 -23.45 -33.12
N GLN A 810 54.53 -24.64 -32.63
CA GLN A 810 53.81 -25.45 -31.61
C GLN A 810 53.53 -24.73 -30.27
N ALA A 811 52.66 -23.71 -30.29
CA ALA A 811 52.08 -23.06 -29.12
C ALA A 811 50.95 -23.92 -28.52
N ASN A 812 50.35 -24.79 -29.34
CA ASN A 812 49.58 -25.94 -28.87
C ASN A 812 50.55 -27.01 -28.33
N SER A 813 50.83 -26.99 -27.02
CA SER A 813 50.81 -28.19 -26.15
C SER A 813 51.34 -27.96 -24.70
N SER A 814 52.36 -27.11 -24.45
CA SER A 814 53.15 -27.29 -23.19
C SER A 814 53.62 -26.06 -22.38
N ARG A 815 53.74 -24.83 -22.90
CA ARG A 815 54.43 -23.73 -22.16
C ARG A 815 53.54 -22.57 -21.70
N ARG A 816 53.08 -22.72 -20.45
CA ARG A 816 52.71 -21.67 -19.45
C ARG A 816 52.60 -20.22 -19.98
N SER A 817 51.38 -19.77 -20.30
CA SER A 817 51.01 -18.37 -20.14
C SER A 817 50.87 -18.07 -18.64
N VAL A 818 51.74 -17.23 -18.08
CA VAL A 818 51.89 -17.09 -16.61
C VAL A 818 50.77 -16.25 -15.95
N LEU A 819 49.95 -15.55 -16.73
CA LEU A 819 48.99 -14.54 -16.24
C LEU A 819 47.54 -15.05 -16.04
N ASN A 820 47.06 -16.09 -16.74
CA ASN A 820 45.62 -16.38 -16.86
C ASN A 820 45.03 -17.35 -15.79
N LYS A 821 45.58 -17.34 -14.57
CA LYS A 821 45.62 -18.56 -13.74
C LYS A 821 44.43 -18.89 -12.82
N ARG A 822 43.35 -18.08 -12.78
CA ARG A 822 42.20 -18.34 -11.87
C ARG A 822 40.96 -18.94 -12.54
N ARG A 823 40.23 -18.25 -13.42
CA ARG A 823 38.93 -18.75 -13.95
C ARG A 823 39.11 -19.84 -15.02
N ASN A 824 39.79 -19.56 -16.13
CA ASN A 824 40.04 -20.54 -17.21
C ASN A 824 40.75 -21.82 -16.70
N ALA A 825 41.74 -21.69 -15.81
CA ALA A 825 42.40 -22.84 -15.19
C ALA A 825 41.53 -23.56 -14.14
N MET A 826 40.44 -22.95 -13.66
CA MET A 826 39.45 -23.62 -12.81
C MET A 826 38.38 -24.32 -13.66
N ALA A 827 37.95 -23.73 -14.77
CA ALA A 827 37.06 -24.37 -15.76
C ALA A 827 37.73 -25.58 -16.41
N GLU A 828 38.96 -25.44 -16.92
CA GLU A 828 39.81 -26.53 -17.39
C GLU A 828 40.01 -27.62 -16.34
N ARG A 829 40.14 -27.27 -15.05
CA ARG A 829 40.18 -28.25 -13.95
C ARG A 829 38.83 -28.89 -13.65
N ARG A 830 37.70 -28.19 -13.80
CA ARG A 830 36.33 -28.71 -13.58
C ARG A 830 35.97 -29.70 -14.69
N LEU A 831 36.23 -29.33 -15.94
CA LEU A 831 35.99 -30.14 -17.14
C LEU A 831 36.91 -31.36 -17.16
N LEU A 832 38.24 -31.19 -17.09
CA LEU A 832 39.17 -32.30 -17.25
C LEU A 832 39.18 -33.29 -16.07
N LYS A 833 38.95 -32.84 -14.83
CA LYS A 833 38.95 -33.75 -13.66
C LYS A 833 37.63 -34.50 -13.45
N GLY A 834 36.55 -34.03 -14.06
CA GLY A 834 35.19 -34.47 -13.73
C GLY A 834 34.75 -34.01 -12.33
N PHE A 835 33.45 -33.86 -12.14
CA PHE A 835 32.86 -33.53 -10.84
C PHE A 835 31.98 -34.69 -10.34
N SER A 836 32.56 -35.88 -10.25
CA SER A 836 31.88 -37.07 -9.72
C SER A 836 31.71 -36.97 -8.19
N VAL A 837 30.71 -36.21 -7.76
CA VAL A 837 30.15 -36.31 -6.41
C VAL A 837 29.30 -37.58 -6.33
N ASP A 838 29.98 -38.72 -6.42
CA ASP A 838 29.38 -40.01 -6.09
C ASP A 838 29.08 -40.01 -4.59
N LEU A 839 27.85 -39.59 -4.23
CA LEU A 839 27.35 -39.58 -2.86
C LEU A 839 27.48 -40.97 -2.22
N SER A 840 27.44 -42.07 -2.99
CA SER A 840 27.64 -43.42 -2.47
C SER A 840 29.08 -43.66 -2.01
N ASN A 841 30.06 -43.06 -2.67
CA ASN A 841 31.47 -43.11 -2.28
C ASN A 841 31.78 -42.13 -1.14
N VAL A 842 31.15 -40.96 -1.08
CA VAL A 842 31.26 -40.07 0.10
C VAL A 842 30.63 -40.73 1.33
N ARG A 843 29.48 -41.40 1.19
CA ARG A 843 28.78 -42.13 2.27
C ARG A 843 29.56 -43.39 2.70
N ARG A 844 30.20 -44.10 1.76
CA ARG A 844 31.12 -45.22 2.08
C ARG A 844 32.42 -44.74 2.75
N LYS A 845 33.04 -43.66 2.26
CA LYS A 845 34.25 -43.08 2.89
C LYS A 845 33.96 -42.49 4.27
N THR A 846 32.80 -41.86 4.49
CA THR A 846 32.40 -41.42 5.84
C THR A 846 32.05 -42.59 6.75
N ALA A 847 31.41 -43.65 6.26
CA ALA A 847 31.19 -44.88 7.06
C ALA A 847 32.52 -45.56 7.46
N ALA A 848 33.46 -45.72 6.52
CA ALA A 848 34.79 -46.29 6.77
C ALA A 848 35.66 -45.39 7.68
N ASN A 849 35.54 -44.07 7.54
CA ASN A 849 36.20 -43.13 8.45
C ASN A 849 35.55 -43.10 9.84
N LEU A 850 34.23 -43.36 9.97
CA LEU A 850 33.57 -43.52 11.26
C LEU A 850 33.98 -44.81 11.97
N SER A 851 34.17 -45.93 11.26
CA SER A 851 34.69 -47.16 11.86
C SER A 851 36.16 -47.04 12.25
N SER A 852 36.98 -46.38 11.41
CA SER A 852 38.38 -46.06 11.72
C SER A 852 38.51 -45.11 12.92
N LYS A 853 37.74 -44.01 12.96
CA LYS A 853 37.68 -43.14 14.15
C LYS A 853 37.20 -43.87 15.40
N ARG A 854 36.15 -44.70 15.33
CA ARG A 854 35.69 -45.47 16.50
C ARG A 854 36.73 -46.43 17.06
N LEU A 855 37.65 -46.95 16.25
CA LEU A 855 38.77 -47.76 16.74
C LEU A 855 39.86 -46.87 17.36
N LYS A 856 40.19 -45.74 16.72
CA LYS A 856 41.23 -44.81 17.19
C LYS A 856 40.85 -44.02 18.44
N ASP A 857 39.61 -43.52 18.51
CA ASP A 857 39.03 -42.85 19.68
C ASP A 857 38.98 -43.80 20.89
N ARG A 858 38.77 -45.11 20.68
CA ARG A 858 38.74 -46.10 21.77
C ARG A 858 40.13 -46.29 22.39
N SER A 859 41.19 -46.33 21.56
CA SER A 859 42.58 -46.34 22.06
C SER A 859 43.01 -45.01 22.68
N GLU A 860 42.58 -43.87 22.13
CA GLU A 860 42.98 -42.55 22.66
C GLU A 860 42.24 -42.21 23.97
N THR A 861 41.01 -42.71 24.19
CA THR A 861 40.26 -42.46 25.44
C THR A 861 40.85 -43.19 26.65
N GLU A 862 41.44 -44.38 26.48
CA GLU A 862 42.14 -45.10 27.56
C GLU A 862 43.47 -44.41 27.94
N VAL A 863 44.20 -43.86 26.96
CA VAL A 863 45.43 -43.09 27.20
C VAL A 863 45.14 -41.69 27.77
N PHE A 864 44.03 -41.06 27.41
CA PHE A 864 43.67 -39.73 27.92
C PHE A 864 43.08 -39.80 29.33
N SER A 865 42.33 -40.84 29.68
CA SER A 865 41.77 -41.02 31.03
C SER A 865 42.86 -41.29 32.08
N THR A 866 43.89 -42.06 31.74
CA THR A 866 45.04 -42.33 32.62
C THR A 866 45.90 -41.08 32.87
N LYS A 867 46.26 -40.31 31.82
CA LYS A 867 46.98 -39.04 31.97
C LYS A 867 46.21 -38.00 32.79
N LYS A 868 44.91 -37.82 32.53
CA LYS A 868 44.07 -36.82 33.21
C LYS A 868 43.83 -37.16 34.69
N GLN A 869 43.95 -38.43 35.07
CA GLN A 869 43.94 -38.89 36.46
C GLN A 869 45.29 -38.63 37.17
N GLN A 870 46.42 -38.79 36.47
CA GLN A 870 47.75 -38.43 36.96
C GLN A 870 47.88 -36.91 37.22
N GLU A 871 47.50 -36.08 36.24
CA GLU A 871 47.55 -34.62 36.37
C GLU A 871 46.68 -34.11 37.53
N ARG A 872 45.46 -34.67 37.72
CA ARG A 872 44.59 -34.31 38.85
C ARG A 872 45.18 -34.66 40.21
N ASN A 873 45.92 -35.76 40.31
CA ASN A 873 46.62 -36.15 41.54
C ASN A 873 47.85 -35.26 41.80
N GLU A 874 48.59 -34.89 40.76
CA GLU A 874 49.74 -34.00 40.86
C GLU A 874 49.33 -32.55 41.21
N ILE A 875 48.23 -32.06 40.63
CA ILE A 875 47.64 -30.75 40.95
C ILE A 875 47.11 -30.72 42.40
N ARG A 876 46.47 -31.80 42.88
CA ARG A 876 46.11 -31.94 44.31
C ARG A 876 47.33 -31.94 45.24
N ALA A 877 48.45 -32.54 44.83
CA ALA A 877 49.69 -32.53 45.60
C ALA A 877 50.36 -31.14 45.62
N LYS A 878 50.30 -30.39 44.51
CA LYS A 878 50.83 -29.01 44.42
C LYS A 878 49.97 -28.00 45.20
N LEU A 879 48.64 -28.08 45.10
CA LEU A 879 47.71 -27.23 45.88
C LEU A 879 47.88 -27.38 47.40
N LYS A 880 48.13 -28.60 47.89
CA LYS A 880 48.44 -28.85 49.33
C LYS A 880 49.76 -28.24 49.82
N ARG A 881 50.68 -27.84 48.92
CA ARG A 881 51.93 -27.15 49.28
C ARG A 881 51.82 -25.62 49.17
N ILE A 882 50.87 -25.12 48.39
CA ILE A 882 50.67 -23.67 48.17
C ILE A 882 49.84 -23.04 49.30
N SER A 883 49.05 -23.82 50.04
CA SER A 883 48.28 -23.36 51.20
C SER A 883 49.08 -23.18 52.50
N GLN A 884 50.40 -22.98 52.44
CA GLN A 884 51.30 -22.95 53.62
C GLN A 884 52.38 -21.84 53.62
N LEU A 885 52.27 -20.80 52.79
CA LEU A 885 53.23 -19.69 52.77
C LEU A 885 52.57 -18.30 52.91
N PRO A 886 53.16 -17.35 53.66
CA PRO A 886 52.50 -16.07 53.97
C PRO A 886 52.67 -14.99 52.89
N ILE A 887 51.77 -14.02 52.95
CA ILE A 887 51.64 -12.80 52.12
C ILE A 887 52.89 -11.91 52.20
N TYR A 888 53.29 -11.24 51.10
CA TYR A 888 53.68 -9.81 51.08
C TYR A 888 54.04 -9.24 49.67
N PHE A 889 53.92 -7.92 49.57
CA PHE A 889 54.60 -6.97 48.64
C PHE A 889 53.96 -6.54 47.29
N THR A 890 54.55 -5.49 46.70
CA THR A 890 53.85 -4.31 46.14
C THR A 890 54.20 -3.93 44.67
N ARG A 891 53.49 -2.91 44.15
CA ARG A 891 53.67 -2.24 42.83
C ARG A 891 55.11 -1.89 42.44
N LYS A 892 55.44 -2.11 41.15
CA LYS A 892 55.92 -1.10 40.15
C LYS A 892 55.93 -1.75 38.74
N ILE A 893 55.30 -1.17 37.70
CA ILE A 893 55.88 -0.24 36.69
C ILE A 893 57.05 -0.93 35.92
N THR A 894 57.05 -1.14 34.59
CA THR A 894 56.92 -0.14 33.49
C THR A 894 56.64 -0.77 32.08
N VAL A 895 55.91 -0.04 31.22
CA VAL A 895 56.13 0.17 29.74
C VAL A 895 56.18 -1.01 28.74
N GLY A 896 55.20 -1.05 27.81
CA GLY A 896 55.42 -0.53 26.44
C GLY A 896 55.33 -1.45 25.20
N LYS A 897 54.81 -0.88 24.10
CA LYS A 897 54.90 -1.30 22.68
C LYS A 897 54.14 -2.58 22.27
N SER A 898 53.58 -2.73 21.06
CA SER A 898 53.38 -1.79 19.93
C SER A 898 52.45 -2.43 18.88
N GLU A 899 51.59 -1.64 18.22
CA GLU A 899 50.87 -2.06 17.00
C GLU A 899 51.26 -1.17 15.81
N SER A 900 51.54 -1.79 14.66
CA SER A 900 51.50 -1.15 13.34
C SER A 900 51.63 -2.18 12.21
N GLN A 901 51.08 -1.84 11.03
CA GLN A 901 51.21 -2.51 9.71
C GLN A 901 50.42 -3.83 9.55
N GLU A 902 49.73 -4.12 8.43
CA GLU A 902 49.45 -3.40 7.18
C GLU A 902 48.28 -4.14 6.43
N ARG A 903 47.62 -3.68 5.34
CA ARG A 903 47.72 -2.52 4.42
C ARG A 903 46.36 -2.34 3.69
N CYS A 904 45.96 -1.11 3.29
CA CYS A 904 45.34 -0.91 1.97
C CYS A 904 45.48 0.55 1.48
N LEU A 905 45.98 0.74 0.25
CA LEU A 905 46.17 2.03 -0.40
C LEU A 905 45.08 2.30 -1.45
N ILE A 906 44.71 3.57 -1.60
CA ILE A 906 44.46 4.40 -2.81
C ILE A 906 43.78 5.67 -2.27
N GLY A 907 44.18 6.92 -2.55
CA GLY A 907 45.30 7.41 -3.35
C GLY A 907 44.92 8.64 -4.17
N ALA A 908 45.01 9.86 -3.61
CA ALA A 908 45.02 11.12 -4.38
C ALA A 908 45.43 12.35 -3.52
N LEU A 909 46.62 12.86 -3.83
CA LEU A 909 47.01 14.29 -3.95
C LEU A 909 46.47 15.38 -3.00
N ASN A 910 47.48 16.06 -2.41
CA ASN A 910 47.64 17.52 -2.32
C ASN A 910 46.88 18.35 -1.27
N ALA A 911 47.69 18.73 -0.28
CA ALA A 911 48.07 20.12 0.01
C ALA A 911 47.22 20.95 1.00
N ASP A 912 47.97 21.61 1.89
CA ASP A 912 47.73 22.92 2.50
C ASP A 912 46.43 23.15 3.30
N SER A 913 46.44 23.72 4.50
CA SER A 913 47.49 24.29 5.35
C SER A 913 46.81 24.79 6.64
N ASP A 914 47.64 25.02 7.66
CA ASP A 914 47.46 26.01 8.72
C ASP A 914 46.22 26.00 9.66
N ARG A 915 46.55 25.71 10.94
CA ARG A 915 46.61 26.72 12.04
C ARG A 915 45.46 27.74 12.13
N LYS A 916 44.87 28.01 13.30
CA LYS A 916 45.49 28.05 14.65
C LYS A 916 44.43 28.19 15.75
N SER A 917 44.74 27.68 16.94
CA SER A 917 44.37 28.17 18.29
C SER A 917 43.31 29.29 18.41
N SER A 918 42.27 29.14 19.25
CA SER A 918 42.42 29.33 20.71
C SER A 918 41.25 28.75 21.53
N ALA A 919 41.47 28.64 22.86
CA ALA A 919 40.53 28.20 23.90
C ALA A 919 39.51 29.33 24.26
N PRO A 920 38.63 29.27 25.32
CA PRO A 920 38.59 28.31 26.44
C PRO A 920 37.21 28.00 27.10
N LEU A 921 37.27 27.33 28.27
CA LEU A 921 36.36 27.38 29.44
C LEU A 921 34.97 26.70 29.45
N GLN A 922 34.83 25.87 30.50
CA GLN A 922 33.69 25.72 31.42
C GLN A 922 32.43 24.93 31.05
N ALA A 923 32.30 23.81 31.78
CA ALA A 923 31.13 23.35 32.54
C ALA A 923 29.77 23.21 31.83
N ASN A 924 29.21 21.99 31.84
CA ASN A 924 28.17 21.69 32.82
C ASN A 924 27.69 20.22 32.89
N VAL A 925 27.13 19.91 34.05
CA VAL A 925 26.02 18.96 34.31
C VAL A 925 26.24 17.46 34.07
N THR A 926 26.20 16.74 35.20
CA THR A 926 25.94 15.31 35.35
C THR A 926 24.54 14.91 34.85
N VAL A 927 24.46 13.78 34.15
CA VAL A 927 23.23 12.97 34.01
C VAL A 927 23.49 11.61 34.63
N ALA A 928 22.50 11.06 35.33
CA ALA A 928 22.62 9.88 36.19
C ALA A 928 22.50 8.55 35.43
N ASP A 929 22.96 7.47 36.08
CA ASP A 929 22.90 6.09 35.60
C ASP A 929 21.46 5.54 35.47
N GLU A 930 21.19 4.80 34.39
CA GLU A 930 20.14 3.77 34.38
C GLU A 930 20.76 2.41 34.71
N THR A 931 20.60 1.98 35.96
CA THR A 931 21.00 0.63 36.43
C THR A 931 19.78 -0.20 36.80
N ALA A 932 19.08 -0.72 35.78
CA ALA A 932 18.10 -1.80 35.94
C ALA A 932 17.91 -2.57 34.62
N VAL A 933 17.47 -3.84 34.72
CA VAL A 933 17.07 -4.81 33.65
C VAL A 933 18.07 -5.94 33.37
N GLN A 934 19.40 -5.76 33.50
CA GLN A 934 20.33 -6.83 33.12
C GLN A 934 20.43 -8.02 34.11
N ASP A 935 19.81 -7.92 35.30
CA ASP A 935 19.76 -8.99 36.31
C ASP A 935 18.54 -9.93 36.19
N SER A 936 17.54 -9.63 35.35
CA SER A 936 16.40 -10.55 35.15
C SER A 936 16.70 -11.76 34.25
N TRP A 937 17.80 -11.73 33.49
CA TRP A 937 18.14 -12.81 32.52
C TRP A 937 19.05 -13.92 33.08
N LYS A 938 19.56 -13.79 34.32
CA LYS A 938 20.40 -14.82 34.97
C LYS A 938 19.66 -15.81 35.85
N PHE A 939 18.34 -15.66 36.04
CA PHE A 939 17.55 -16.54 36.90
C PHE A 939 16.72 -17.60 36.15
N LEU A 940 16.59 -17.50 34.83
CA LEU A 940 15.80 -18.44 34.00
C LEU A 940 16.62 -19.52 33.28
N SER A 941 17.95 -19.46 33.30
CA SER A 941 18.84 -20.43 32.63
C SER A 941 19.32 -21.58 33.53
N THR A 942 18.93 -21.60 34.81
CA THR A 942 19.51 -22.50 35.84
C THR A 942 18.67 -23.74 36.20
N ASN A 943 17.47 -23.93 35.61
CA ASN A 943 16.58 -25.06 35.96
C ASN A 943 16.27 -26.03 34.80
N ALA A 944 16.99 -25.95 33.67
CA ALA A 944 16.68 -26.74 32.46
C ALA A 944 17.37 -28.12 32.36
N GLU A 945 18.31 -28.48 33.24
CA GLU A 945 19.11 -29.72 33.11
C GLU A 945 19.26 -30.55 34.41
N GLN A 946 18.15 -31.00 35.02
CA GLN A 946 18.25 -31.96 36.14
C GLN A 946 17.29 -33.17 36.15
N TYR A 947 16.54 -33.43 35.07
CA TYR A 947 15.79 -34.69 34.91
C TYR A 947 15.92 -35.31 33.51
N SER A 948 17.09 -35.88 33.20
CA SER A 948 17.27 -36.78 32.06
C SER A 948 18.41 -37.80 32.28
N LYS A 949 18.22 -38.69 33.26
CA LYS A 949 19.04 -39.91 33.44
C LYS A 949 18.20 -41.11 33.86
N LYS A 950 17.62 -41.79 32.87
CA LYS A 950 17.46 -43.25 32.89
C LYS A 950 17.56 -43.77 31.44
N TYR A 951 18.43 -44.76 31.26
CA TYR A 951 18.88 -45.39 30.01
C TYR A 951 17.80 -46.31 29.38
N PRO A 952 18.02 -46.93 28.19
CA PRO A 952 18.92 -46.62 27.05
C PRO A 952 18.18 -46.65 25.67
N LYS A 953 18.92 -46.47 24.56
CA LYS A 953 18.48 -46.92 23.22
C LYS A 953 19.18 -48.23 22.82
N THR A 954 18.45 -49.15 22.19
CA THR A 954 19.01 -50.26 21.39
C THR A 954 18.18 -50.50 20.12
N LYS A 955 18.67 -51.41 19.26
CA LYS A 955 18.39 -51.51 17.81
C LYS A 955 17.22 -52.42 17.41
N GLN A 956 16.72 -52.17 16.19
CA GLN A 956 16.33 -53.12 15.11
C GLN A 956 15.74 -54.49 15.49
N LEU A 957 14.55 -54.83 14.93
CA LEU A 957 14.34 -55.90 13.92
C LEU A 957 12.83 -56.22 13.70
N GLN A 958 12.49 -56.52 12.44
CA GLN A 958 11.54 -57.51 11.89
C GLN A 958 10.11 -57.77 12.45
N ASP A 959 9.19 -57.82 11.47
CA ASP A 959 8.19 -58.87 11.14
C ASP A 959 6.89 -59.11 11.95
N GLU A 960 5.87 -59.44 11.14
CA GLU A 960 4.68 -60.31 11.35
C GLU A 960 3.55 -59.96 12.35
N ASP A 961 2.38 -59.67 11.74
CA ASP A 961 1.09 -60.38 11.87
C ASP A 961 0.33 -60.65 13.19
N TYR A 962 -0.99 -60.76 12.99
CA TYR A 962 -2.00 -61.56 13.72
C TYR A 962 -2.92 -60.93 14.79
N GLN A 963 -4.18 -60.76 14.35
CA GLN A 963 -5.51 -60.89 14.98
C GLN A 963 -5.76 -60.99 16.51
N SER A 964 -6.94 -60.44 16.89
CA SER A 964 -7.91 -60.98 17.88
C SER A 964 -7.59 -60.88 19.38
N SER A 965 -8.55 -60.85 20.32
CA SER A 965 -10.01 -60.53 20.31
C SER A 965 -10.55 -60.52 21.76
N MET A 966 -11.86 -60.22 21.95
CA MET A 966 -12.66 -60.34 23.20
C MET A 966 -12.41 -59.25 24.27
N ALA A 967 -13.37 -58.77 25.08
CA ALA A 967 -14.85 -58.87 25.16
C ALA A 967 -15.30 -57.86 26.29
N GLU A 968 -16.55 -57.44 26.54
CA GLU A 968 -17.90 -57.75 26.04
C GLU A 968 -18.92 -56.65 26.48
N GLN A 969 -20.15 -56.68 25.92
CA GLN A 969 -21.43 -56.14 26.46
C GLN A 969 -21.56 -54.60 26.66
N SER A 970 -22.70 -53.93 26.38
CA SER A 970 -24.07 -54.39 26.11
C SER A 970 -24.86 -53.51 25.10
N GLU A 971 -25.74 -54.16 24.35
CA GLU A 971 -26.81 -53.65 23.45
C GLU A 971 -28.16 -53.55 24.25
N PRO A 972 -29.39 -53.39 23.69
CA PRO A 972 -29.87 -52.97 22.35
C PRO A 972 -30.93 -51.81 22.46
N LEU A 973 -31.72 -51.32 21.48
CA LEU A 973 -32.56 -51.95 20.45
C LEU A 973 -32.90 -51.03 19.24
N LEU A 974 -32.99 -51.68 18.08
CA LEU A 974 -33.51 -51.25 16.76
C LEU A 974 -35.01 -51.68 16.64
N PRO A 975 -35.83 -51.38 15.58
CA PRO A 975 -35.53 -51.79 14.19
C PRO A 975 -36.21 -51.10 12.96
N THR A 976 -35.52 -51.19 11.79
CA THR A 976 -36.05 -51.36 10.40
C THR A 976 -36.98 -50.29 9.76
N GLY A 977 -36.96 -50.04 8.44
CA GLY A 977 -36.07 -50.52 7.36
C GLY A 977 -36.63 -50.27 5.94
N LYS A 978 -35.73 -50.19 4.93
CA LYS A 978 -35.92 -50.31 3.46
C LYS A 978 -37.09 -49.57 2.76
N LYS A 979 -36.75 -48.68 1.80
CA LYS A 979 -37.17 -48.77 0.37
C LYS A 979 -36.48 -47.76 -0.56
N ASN A 980 -36.23 -48.17 -1.80
CA ASN A 980 -35.69 -47.36 -2.90
C ASN A 980 -36.76 -46.45 -3.52
N LYS A 981 -36.38 -45.26 -4.04
CA LYS A 981 -36.60 -44.81 -5.46
C LYS A 981 -36.40 -43.28 -5.66
N LEU A 982 -35.56 -42.94 -6.65
CA LEU A 982 -35.70 -41.92 -7.72
C LEU A 982 -36.03 -40.44 -7.43
N LEU A 983 -35.65 -39.59 -8.42
CA LEU A 983 -35.76 -38.12 -8.52
C LEU A 983 -34.77 -37.37 -7.60
N HIS A 984 -33.78 -36.61 -8.06
CA HIS A 984 -33.57 -35.85 -9.32
C HIS A 984 -34.52 -34.65 -9.50
N ASP A 985 -33.87 -33.48 -9.61
CA ASP A 985 -34.31 -32.16 -10.05
C ASP A 985 -35.09 -31.24 -9.08
N ASP A 986 -34.79 -29.94 -9.23
CA ASP A 986 -35.38 -28.72 -8.64
C ASP A 986 -34.79 -28.13 -7.34
N LEU A 987 -33.55 -27.63 -7.43
CA LEU A 987 -33.02 -26.55 -6.57
C LEU A 987 -32.78 -25.27 -7.39
N ASN A 988 -33.86 -24.56 -7.73
CA ASN A 988 -33.81 -23.23 -8.34
C ASN A 988 -35.09 -22.43 -8.04
N LYS A 989 -35.16 -21.84 -6.83
CA LYS A 989 -35.99 -20.69 -6.42
C LYS A 989 -35.92 -20.53 -4.90
N PHE A 990 -35.33 -19.44 -4.43
CA PHE A 990 -35.79 -18.62 -3.30
C PHE A 990 -34.83 -17.42 -3.08
N GLU A 991 -34.64 -16.62 -4.13
CA GLU A 991 -34.41 -15.19 -3.95
C GLU A 991 -35.78 -14.52 -4.08
N ASP A 992 -36.36 -14.11 -2.95
CA ASP A 992 -37.33 -13.02 -2.79
C ASP A 992 -37.97 -13.14 -1.39
N THR A 993 -37.38 -12.43 -0.42
CA THR A 993 -37.99 -11.81 0.79
C THR A 993 -36.96 -11.76 1.93
N MET A 994 -36.33 -10.60 2.11
CA MET A 994 -36.06 -9.97 3.41
C MET A 994 -35.75 -8.49 3.19
N LEU A 995 -36.17 -7.67 4.15
CA LEU A 995 -36.03 -6.21 4.21
C LEU A 995 -34.58 -5.76 4.41
#